data_AF-A0A9E3PH64-F1
#
_entry.id   AF-A0A9E3PH64-F1
#
_cell.length_a   1.000
_cell.length_b   1.000
_cell.length_c   1.000
_cell.angle_alpha   90.00
_cell.angle_beta   90.00
_cell.angle_gamma   90.00
#
_symmetry.space_group_name_H-M   'P 1'
#
loop_
_entity.id
_entity.type
_entity.pdbx_description
1 polymer ?
#
loop_
_entity_poly.entity_id
_entity_poly.type
_entity_poly.pdbx_seq_one_letter_code
_entity_poly.pdbx_strand_id
1 'polypeptide(L)'
;MSHAVAGQQTNAGAASTHQAGASPQSLLALALGTAGVVYGDIGTSPLYAFREALAHAGPGGLENKVLGVLSLILWTLALVVTVKYVIVLLRADNNGEGGTLSLVALLQHAKGGRSGFVILLGIIGAALFYGDAVITPAISVLSAVEGLKLITPVFEPYILPLTVVLLVAIFAIQYRGTARVAALFGPIMVVWFLILAVGGLGGLVSNPEVLAALDPRFGIAFLAEHGTIGFVTLGAVFLAVTGAEALYADLGHFGRAPIRLTWLGLVFPALALNYLGQAAVVLDDPSAASDPFFLLFPEWALIPVVVCATGATVIASQAVITGAFSLSRQAIQLGLIPRLTISHTSDSHAGQIYMPRINMMLLVGVLCAVFAFRSSAGLASAYGIAVTGTMVVTTMLAFLVVWRVWRWSFLATAALFSPLFVLDVTFLSANLSKMGHGGLFPLVVSAGLIVVMLTWRRGVRVVSEKTRHAEVSMEELARLLELSHPHRVKGTAVFLTGEPETAPRALLHNLKHNKVLHEKNVILTVTTSDRPRVPDAERIEITPVNDDFTQVTMTFGYAETPNVPQGLAIARTCGWRSDIMSTSFFLSRRSLRRGPQSKLPRWQAALFIHLARNAADATDFFQIPTGRTLEVGVQVPL
;
A
#
# COMPACT_ATOMS: atom_id res chain seq x y z
N MET A 1 -55.70 39.18 19.57
CA MET A 1 -55.58 38.59 20.91
C MET A 1 -55.58 37.07 20.72
N SER A 2 -54.42 36.45 20.56
CA SER A 2 -53.56 35.86 21.62
C SER A 2 -53.95 34.42 21.98
N HIS A 3 -52.92 33.57 22.01
CA HIS A 3 -52.81 32.19 22.50
C HIS A 3 -53.32 31.06 21.60
N ALA A 4 -52.70 29.87 21.51
CA ALA A 4 -51.35 29.33 21.71
C ALA A 4 -51.52 27.80 21.56
N VAL A 5 -50.84 27.11 20.64
CA VAL A 5 -50.63 25.65 20.72
C VAL A 5 -49.24 25.32 20.18
N ALA A 6 -48.58 24.42 20.91
CA ALA A 6 -47.15 24.14 20.94
C ALA A 6 -46.54 23.61 19.64
N GLY A 7 -45.35 24.14 19.32
CA GLY A 7 -44.41 23.56 18.36
C GLY A 7 -43.38 22.70 19.10
N GLN A 8 -43.39 21.40 18.81
CA GLN A 8 -42.38 20.44 19.28
C GLN A 8 -41.27 20.39 18.22
N GLN A 9 -40.19 21.14 18.43
CA GLN A 9 -38.98 21.05 17.60
C GLN A 9 -38.22 19.78 17.95
N THR A 10 -38.21 18.82 17.03
CA THR A 10 -37.34 17.65 17.06
C THR A 10 -35.92 18.05 16.72
N ASN A 11 -35.01 17.93 17.70
CA ASN A 11 -33.56 17.99 17.51
C ASN A 11 -33.11 16.85 16.58
N ALA A 12 -32.89 17.16 15.30
CA ALA A 12 -32.11 16.34 14.40
C ALA A 12 -30.63 16.73 14.55
N GLY A 13 -29.89 15.96 15.35
CA GLY A 13 -28.44 16.06 15.45
C GLY A 13 -27.79 15.56 14.16
N ALA A 14 -27.60 16.45 13.20
CA ALA A 14 -26.73 16.24 12.05
C ALA A 14 -25.27 16.26 12.53
N ALA A 15 -24.68 15.09 12.71
CA ALA A 15 -23.24 14.94 12.90
C ALA A 15 -22.55 15.25 11.56
N SER A 16 -22.34 16.54 11.32
CA SER A 16 -21.41 17.04 10.31
C SER A 16 -19.98 16.78 10.80
N THR A 17 -19.23 15.96 10.08
CA THR A 17 -17.80 15.76 10.30
C THR A 17 -17.04 17.01 9.84
N HIS A 18 -17.19 18.10 10.59
CA HIS A 18 -16.22 19.18 10.56
C HIS A 18 -14.92 18.66 11.18
N GLN A 19 -13.79 19.07 10.58
CA GLN A 19 -12.45 18.97 11.17
C GLN A 19 -12.44 19.60 12.57
N ALA A 20 -12.86 18.84 13.57
CA ALA A 20 -12.64 19.20 14.96
C ALA A 20 -11.17 18.93 15.26
N GLY A 21 -10.45 19.98 15.67
CA GLY A 21 -9.10 19.85 16.19
C GLY A 21 -9.07 18.71 17.20
N ALA A 22 -8.31 17.67 16.91
CA ALA A 22 -8.12 16.53 17.78
C ALA A 22 -7.78 17.04 19.18
N SER A 23 -8.54 16.62 20.20
CA SER A 23 -8.18 16.91 21.59
C SER A 23 -6.72 16.48 21.84
N PRO A 24 -5.94 17.19 22.69
CA PRO A 24 -4.53 16.86 22.92
C PRO A 24 -4.30 15.39 23.30
N GLN A 25 -5.26 14.80 24.03
CA GLN A 25 -5.25 13.39 24.42
C GLN A 25 -5.44 12.45 23.21
N SER A 26 -6.30 12.79 22.26
CA SER A 26 -6.45 12.02 21.01
C SER A 26 -5.23 12.12 20.10
N LEU A 27 -4.54 13.28 20.10
CA LEU A 27 -3.32 13.46 19.31
C LEU A 27 -2.15 12.64 19.85
N LEU A 28 -1.98 12.56 21.17
CA LEU A 28 -0.96 11.71 21.80
C LEU A 28 -1.22 10.21 21.59
N ALA A 29 -2.49 9.78 21.66
CA ALA A 29 -2.85 8.39 21.37
C ALA A 29 -2.55 8.02 19.90
N LEU A 30 -2.85 8.92 18.96
CA LEU A 30 -2.49 8.74 17.56
C LEU A 30 -0.96 8.77 17.34
N ALA A 31 -0.24 9.65 18.05
CA ALA A 31 1.21 9.70 18.01
C ALA A 31 1.85 8.38 18.50
N LEU A 32 1.33 7.81 19.59
CA LEU A 32 1.72 6.48 20.05
C LEU A 32 1.46 5.40 18.99
N GLY A 33 0.31 5.46 18.31
CA GLY A 33 -0.01 4.58 17.19
C GLY A 33 0.97 4.71 16.01
N THR A 34 1.38 5.94 15.67
CA THR A 34 2.37 6.18 14.61
C THR A 34 3.74 5.61 14.95
N ALA A 35 4.17 5.64 16.22
CA ALA A 35 5.45 5.03 16.62
C ALA A 35 5.46 3.52 16.31
N GLY A 36 4.32 2.86 16.55
CA GLY A 36 4.12 1.44 16.26
C GLY A 36 4.07 1.10 14.78
N VAL A 37 3.18 1.75 14.03
CA VAL A 37 2.82 1.32 12.68
C VAL A 37 3.65 2.02 11.60
N VAL A 38 3.94 3.32 11.76
CA VAL A 38 4.56 4.14 10.71
C VAL A 38 6.08 4.04 10.78
N TYR A 39 6.64 4.04 11.99
CA TYR A 39 8.09 4.13 12.21
C TYR A 39 8.77 2.81 12.56
N GLY A 40 8.04 1.68 12.49
CA GLY A 40 8.59 0.34 12.71
C GLY A 40 9.79 0.04 11.81
N ASP A 41 9.60 0.20 10.50
CA ASP A 41 10.61 -0.11 9.47
C ASP A 41 11.90 0.71 9.67
N ILE A 42 11.81 2.04 9.59
CA ILE A 42 12.96 2.93 9.78
C ILE A 42 13.60 2.82 11.18
N GLY A 43 12.80 2.45 12.19
CA GLY A 43 13.25 2.24 13.55
C GLY A 43 14.17 1.02 13.70
N THR A 44 14.13 0.08 12.76
CA THR A 44 14.96 -1.13 12.79
C THR A 44 16.23 -1.01 11.94
N SER A 45 16.34 0.01 11.09
CA SER A 45 17.52 0.30 10.27
C SER A 45 18.85 0.42 11.04
N PRO A 46 18.91 0.89 12.30
CA PRO A 46 20.17 0.93 13.05
C PRO A 46 20.81 -0.44 13.28
N LEU A 47 20.04 -1.54 13.18
CA LEU A 47 20.56 -2.91 13.30
C LEU A 47 21.58 -3.27 12.20
N TYR A 48 21.53 -2.59 11.05
CA TYR A 48 22.36 -2.93 9.89
C TYR A 48 22.99 -1.72 9.19
N ALA A 49 22.30 -0.57 9.09
CA ALA A 49 22.70 0.49 8.17
C ALA A 49 24.13 1.05 8.40
N PHE A 50 24.53 1.27 9.66
CA PHE A 50 25.85 1.81 9.97
C PHE A 50 26.97 0.81 9.69
N ARG A 51 26.79 -0.45 10.15
CA ARG A 51 27.68 -1.57 9.85
C ARG A 51 27.93 -1.72 8.36
N GLU A 52 26.84 -1.77 7.58
CA GLU A 52 26.92 -1.93 6.13
C GLU A 52 27.58 -0.73 5.47
N ALA A 53 27.34 0.50 5.95
CA ALA A 53 28.00 1.68 5.41
C ALA A 53 29.52 1.69 5.69
N LEU A 54 29.94 1.32 6.91
CA LEU A 54 31.36 1.19 7.25
C LEU A 54 32.07 0.12 6.44
N ALA A 55 31.42 -1.04 6.24
CA ALA A 55 32.00 -2.14 5.47
C ALA A 55 32.36 -1.74 4.02
N HIS A 56 31.69 -0.72 3.48
CA HIS A 56 31.93 -0.21 2.12
C HIS A 56 32.78 1.06 2.07
N ALA A 57 33.21 1.61 3.21
CA ALA A 57 33.94 2.88 3.29
C ALA A 57 35.41 2.83 2.81
N GLY A 58 35.90 1.65 2.40
CA GLY A 58 37.23 1.46 1.80
C GLY A 58 38.41 1.66 2.76
N PRO A 59 39.66 1.79 2.26
CA PRO A 59 40.87 2.08 3.05
C PRO A 59 41.01 3.58 3.38
N GLY A 60 41.78 3.94 4.41
CA GLY A 60 41.89 5.31 4.95
C GLY A 60 41.83 5.38 6.49
N GLY A 61 42.04 6.56 7.07
CA GLY A 61 42.01 6.78 8.52
C GLY A 61 40.63 6.47 9.11
N LEU A 62 40.58 5.69 10.19
CA LEU A 62 39.34 5.21 10.79
C LEU A 62 38.41 6.37 11.18
N GLU A 63 38.96 7.40 11.82
CA GLU A 63 38.21 8.56 12.29
C GLU A 63 37.48 9.29 11.16
N ASN A 64 38.20 9.69 10.10
CA ASN A 64 37.62 10.37 8.95
C ASN A 64 36.51 9.57 8.27
N LYS A 65 36.67 8.24 8.20
CA LYS A 65 35.64 7.35 7.64
C LYS A 65 34.41 7.30 8.51
N VAL A 66 34.58 7.07 9.81
CA VAL A 66 33.49 6.95 10.78
C VAL A 66 32.69 8.25 10.82
N LEU A 67 33.36 9.40 10.96
CA LEU A 67 32.71 10.71 10.98
C LEU A 67 32.07 11.05 9.63
N GLY A 68 32.71 10.73 8.51
CA GLY A 68 32.17 10.92 7.16
C GLY A 68 30.89 10.13 6.92
N VAL A 69 30.91 8.82 7.21
CA VAL A 69 29.74 7.95 7.07
C VAL A 69 28.60 8.36 8.01
N LEU A 70 28.93 8.66 9.27
CA LEU A 70 27.95 9.15 10.24
C LEU A 70 27.29 10.45 9.77
N SER A 71 28.08 11.41 9.27
CA SER A 71 27.58 12.66 8.71
C SER A 71 26.62 12.41 7.54
N LEU A 72 26.98 11.52 6.61
CA LEU A 72 26.11 11.14 5.50
C LEU A 72 24.78 10.55 5.98
N ILE A 73 24.78 9.67 6.98
CA ILE A 73 23.55 9.08 7.55
C ILE A 73 22.65 10.15 8.16
N LEU A 74 23.19 11.01 9.02
CA LEU A 74 22.44 12.06 9.71
C LEU A 74 21.81 13.05 8.72
N TRP A 75 22.57 13.49 7.71
CA TRP A 75 22.06 14.39 6.69
C TRP A 75 21.10 13.71 5.71
N THR A 76 21.25 12.40 5.47
CA THR A 76 20.27 11.65 4.68
C THR A 76 18.94 11.54 5.42
N LEU A 77 18.94 11.26 6.72
CA LEU A 77 17.73 11.30 7.56
C LEU A 77 17.07 12.69 7.57
N ALA A 78 17.87 13.75 7.67
CA ALA A 78 17.38 15.12 7.64
C ALA A 78 16.77 15.48 6.28
N LEU A 79 17.47 15.24 5.17
CA LEU A 79 17.05 15.67 3.84
C LEU A 79 15.95 14.78 3.26
N VAL A 80 16.11 13.46 3.32
CA VAL A 80 15.14 12.52 2.74
C VAL A 80 13.90 12.44 3.64
N VAL A 81 14.06 12.05 4.89
CA VAL A 81 12.88 11.76 5.73
C VAL A 81 12.26 13.05 6.24
N THR A 82 13.05 13.98 6.79
CA THR A 82 12.48 15.20 7.39
C THR A 82 12.02 16.20 6.33
N VAL A 83 12.91 16.62 5.43
CA VAL A 83 12.59 17.65 4.42
C VAL A 83 11.66 17.10 3.34
N LYS A 84 12.07 16.06 2.61
CA LYS A 84 11.27 15.54 1.49
C LYS A 84 9.97 14.88 1.96
N TYR A 85 10.03 13.94 2.90
CA TYR A 85 8.81 13.20 3.28
C TYR A 85 7.92 13.97 4.25
N VAL A 86 8.43 14.33 5.43
CA VAL A 86 7.62 14.91 6.52
C VAL A 86 7.17 16.35 6.24
N ILE A 87 8.03 17.19 5.65
CA ILE A 87 7.70 18.60 5.38
C ILE A 87 6.97 18.77 4.04
N VAL A 88 7.44 18.13 2.97
CA VAL A 88 6.92 18.31 1.61
C VAL A 88 5.84 17.28 1.26
N LEU A 89 6.16 15.98 1.18
CA LEU A 89 5.24 14.97 0.63
C LEU A 89 3.99 14.75 1.48
N LEU A 90 4.08 14.83 2.81
CA LEU A 90 2.89 14.73 3.67
C LEU A 90 1.81 15.77 3.33
N ARG A 91 2.17 16.88 2.67
CA ARG A 91 1.20 17.90 2.21
C ARG A 91 0.47 17.50 0.93
N ALA A 92 1.00 16.57 0.15
CA ALA A 92 0.38 16.05 -1.06
C ALA A 92 -0.46 14.82 -0.69
N ASP A 93 -1.71 15.02 -0.28
CA ASP A 93 -2.66 13.95 0.05
C ASP A 93 -3.84 13.92 -0.91
N ASN A 94 -4.49 12.76 -1.02
CA ASN A 94 -5.74 12.55 -1.72
C ASN A 94 -6.84 12.22 -0.73
N ASN A 95 -7.61 13.23 -0.29
CA ASN A 95 -8.63 13.05 0.75
C ASN A 95 -8.10 12.36 2.02
N GLY A 96 -6.91 12.76 2.48
CA GLY A 96 -6.21 12.17 3.61
C GLY A 96 -5.30 10.98 3.27
N GLU A 97 -5.46 10.33 2.12
CA GLU A 97 -4.61 9.20 1.70
C GLU A 97 -3.29 9.67 1.07
N GLY A 98 -2.20 8.98 1.39
CA GLY A 98 -0.87 9.26 0.83
C GLY A 98 -0.32 8.06 0.04
N GLY A 99 0.92 8.18 -0.44
CA GLY A 99 1.58 7.15 -1.23
C GLY A 99 1.51 7.34 -2.74
N THR A 100 2.30 6.54 -3.45
CA THR A 100 2.53 6.64 -4.90
C THR A 100 1.23 6.52 -5.73
N LEU A 101 0.36 5.56 -5.41
CA LEU A 101 -0.91 5.38 -6.14
C LEU A 101 -1.94 6.46 -5.80
N SER A 102 -1.89 7.04 -4.59
CA SER A 102 -2.70 8.22 -4.22
C SER A 102 -2.34 9.44 -5.07
N LEU A 103 -1.04 9.67 -5.33
CA LEU A 103 -0.60 10.72 -6.26
C LEU A 103 -1.09 10.48 -7.69
N VAL A 104 -1.10 9.24 -8.14
CA VAL A 104 -1.66 8.86 -9.46
C VAL A 104 -3.16 9.17 -9.50
N ALA A 105 -3.91 8.82 -8.46
CA ALA A 105 -5.35 9.08 -8.37
C ALA A 105 -5.67 10.58 -8.42
N LEU A 106 -4.92 11.41 -7.68
CA LEU A 106 -5.01 12.88 -7.76
C LEU A 106 -4.78 13.39 -9.18
N LEU A 107 -3.72 12.89 -9.82
CA LEU A 107 -3.37 13.31 -11.16
C LEU A 107 -4.43 12.96 -12.18
N GLN A 108 -5.16 11.84 -12.04
CA GLN A 108 -6.18 11.42 -13.02
C GLN A 108 -7.29 12.45 -13.27
N HIS A 109 -7.58 13.30 -12.28
CA HIS A 109 -8.60 14.36 -12.37
C HIS A 109 -8.06 15.66 -13.01
N ALA A 110 -6.75 15.81 -13.16
CA ALA A 110 -6.13 16.98 -13.79
C ALA A 110 -6.02 16.84 -15.32
N LYS A 111 -5.86 17.97 -16.02
CA LYS A 111 -5.60 17.97 -17.48
C LYS A 111 -4.33 17.17 -17.79
N GLY A 112 -4.44 16.18 -18.69
CA GLY A 112 -3.35 15.25 -19.00
C GLY A 112 -3.11 14.16 -17.95
N GLY A 113 -3.96 14.09 -16.92
CA GLY A 113 -3.91 13.15 -15.81
C GLY A 113 -4.02 11.68 -16.17
N ARG A 114 -4.83 11.39 -17.20
CA ARG A 114 -5.02 10.03 -17.75
C ARG A 114 -3.94 9.65 -18.77
N SER A 115 -2.85 10.42 -18.85
CA SER A 115 -1.72 10.12 -19.73
C SER A 115 -1.15 8.75 -19.41
N GLY A 116 -0.77 8.01 -20.45
CA GLY A 116 -0.09 6.71 -20.31
C GLY A 116 1.16 6.80 -19.44
N PHE A 117 1.82 7.96 -19.42
CA PHE A 117 3.02 8.21 -18.61
C PHE A 117 2.75 8.19 -17.10
N VAL A 118 1.71 8.89 -16.63
CA VAL A 118 1.35 8.93 -15.19
C VAL A 118 0.98 7.53 -14.68
N ILE A 119 0.21 6.80 -15.48
CA ILE A 119 -0.18 5.43 -15.14
C ILE A 119 1.03 4.49 -15.16
N LEU A 120 1.96 4.68 -16.10
CA LEU A 120 3.21 3.90 -16.14
C LEU A 120 4.06 4.16 -14.88
N LEU A 121 4.21 5.42 -14.46
CA LEU A 121 4.88 5.76 -13.20
C LEU A 121 4.19 5.08 -12.02
N GLY A 122 2.85 5.12 -11.95
CA GLY A 122 2.09 4.41 -10.93
C GLY A 122 2.33 2.90 -10.89
N ILE A 123 2.37 2.25 -12.06
CA ILE A 123 2.67 0.81 -12.18
C ILE A 123 4.10 0.51 -11.71
N ILE A 124 5.08 1.30 -12.16
CA ILE A 124 6.48 1.13 -11.78
C ILE A 124 6.63 1.31 -10.27
N GLY A 125 6.10 2.40 -9.71
CA GLY A 125 6.24 2.66 -8.28
C GLY A 125 5.53 1.64 -7.41
N ALA A 126 4.31 1.22 -7.77
CA ALA A 126 3.62 0.16 -7.03
C ALA A 126 4.38 -1.18 -7.08
N ALA A 127 4.97 -1.53 -8.23
CA ALA A 127 5.74 -2.75 -8.37
C ALA A 127 7.06 -2.71 -7.58
N LEU A 128 7.75 -1.56 -7.58
CA LEU A 128 8.98 -1.38 -6.82
C LEU A 128 8.74 -1.40 -5.30
N PHE A 129 7.63 -0.82 -4.82
CA PHE A 129 7.20 -0.96 -3.43
C PHE A 129 7.01 -2.43 -3.03
N TYR A 130 6.42 -3.23 -3.92
CA TYR A 130 6.30 -4.67 -3.69
C TYR A 130 7.65 -5.39 -3.65
N GLY A 131 8.60 -4.95 -4.48
CA GLY A 131 9.99 -5.40 -4.40
C GLY A 131 10.56 -5.17 -3.01
N ASP A 132 10.38 -3.99 -2.44
CA ASP A 132 10.79 -3.65 -1.07
C ASP A 132 10.04 -4.47 0.00
N ALA A 133 8.73 -4.63 -0.16
CA ALA A 133 7.89 -5.35 0.80
C ALA A 133 8.28 -6.83 1.01
N VAL A 134 9.02 -7.40 0.06
CA VAL A 134 9.61 -8.73 0.15
C VAL A 134 10.94 -8.74 0.92
N ILE A 135 11.73 -7.67 0.85
CA ILE A 135 13.07 -7.62 1.43
C ILE A 135 13.03 -7.15 2.88
N THR A 136 12.19 -6.16 3.22
CA THR A 136 12.18 -5.55 4.55
C THR A 136 11.93 -6.55 5.68
N PRO A 137 10.94 -7.46 5.63
CA PRO A 137 10.77 -8.47 6.67
C PRO A 137 11.98 -9.42 6.77
N ALA A 138 12.59 -9.77 5.63
CA ALA A 138 13.73 -10.67 5.58
C ALA A 138 14.97 -10.05 6.24
N ILE A 139 15.34 -8.83 5.87
CA ILE A 139 16.55 -8.18 6.41
C ILE A 139 16.37 -7.85 7.89
N SER A 140 15.21 -7.31 8.27
CA SER A 140 14.95 -6.83 9.62
C SER A 140 14.95 -7.98 10.63
N VAL A 141 14.17 -9.03 10.39
CA VAL A 141 14.10 -10.18 11.32
C VAL A 141 15.44 -10.90 11.39
N LEU A 142 16.13 -11.07 10.27
CA LEU A 142 17.44 -11.71 10.24
C LEU A 142 18.49 -10.90 11.01
N SER A 143 18.53 -9.57 10.85
CA SER A 143 19.44 -8.68 11.61
C SER A 143 19.17 -8.71 13.11
N ALA A 144 17.91 -8.78 13.55
CA ALA A 144 17.61 -8.89 14.98
C ALA A 144 18.07 -10.24 15.57
N VAL A 145 17.83 -11.33 14.85
CA VAL A 145 18.19 -12.68 15.31
C VAL A 145 19.70 -12.93 15.26
N GLU A 146 20.43 -12.29 14.34
CA GLU A 146 21.90 -12.36 14.28
C GLU A 146 22.59 -11.85 15.55
N GLY A 147 21.95 -10.97 16.34
CA GLY A 147 22.46 -10.55 17.64
C GLY A 147 22.69 -11.71 18.63
N LEU A 148 22.05 -12.87 18.42
CA LEU A 148 22.29 -14.07 19.23
C LEU A 148 23.73 -14.60 19.09
N LYS A 149 24.43 -14.32 17.98
CA LYS A 149 25.83 -14.74 17.77
C LYS A 149 26.78 -14.15 18.82
N LEU A 150 26.50 -12.92 19.26
CA LEU A 150 27.32 -12.20 20.23
C LEU A 150 27.12 -12.69 21.67
N ILE A 151 26.00 -13.37 21.94
CA ILE A 151 25.76 -14.00 23.24
C ILE A 151 26.49 -15.34 23.32
N THR A 152 26.33 -16.19 22.31
CA THR A 152 27.10 -17.44 22.20
C THR A 152 27.15 -17.95 20.75
N PRO A 153 28.31 -18.39 20.26
CA PRO A 153 28.45 -19.00 18.93
C PRO A 153 27.55 -20.22 18.70
N VAL A 154 27.08 -20.88 19.78
CA VAL A 154 26.19 -22.05 19.71
C VAL A 154 24.87 -21.74 18.97
N PHE A 155 24.42 -20.48 18.97
CA PHE A 155 23.18 -20.09 18.28
C PHE A 155 23.33 -19.91 16.77
N GLU A 156 24.55 -19.87 16.22
CA GLU A 156 24.77 -19.56 14.80
C GLU A 156 24.00 -20.48 13.82
N PRO A 157 23.97 -21.82 14.00
CA PRO A 157 23.20 -22.71 13.12
C PRO A 157 21.68 -22.51 13.21
N TYR A 158 21.18 -21.89 14.29
CA TYR A 158 19.75 -21.73 14.58
C TYR A 158 19.18 -20.40 14.07
N ILE A 159 20.01 -19.44 13.65
CA ILE A 159 19.58 -18.11 13.20
C ILE A 159 18.64 -18.19 11.99
N LEU A 160 19.05 -18.94 10.96
CA LEU A 160 18.27 -19.07 9.74
C LEU A 160 16.94 -19.82 9.99
N PRO A 161 16.91 -20.99 10.67
CA PRO A 161 15.65 -21.64 11.05
C PRO A 161 14.73 -20.77 11.91
N LEU A 162 15.28 -20.06 12.91
CA LEU A 162 14.50 -19.20 13.79
C LEU A 162 13.88 -18.03 13.02
N THR A 163 14.64 -17.41 12.13
CA THR A 163 14.15 -16.36 11.22
C THR A 163 12.97 -16.86 10.38
N VAL A 164 13.08 -18.05 9.79
CA VAL A 164 11.99 -18.65 9.00
C VAL A 164 10.75 -18.91 9.87
N VAL A 165 10.92 -19.45 11.08
CA VAL A 165 9.81 -19.70 12.01
C VAL A 165 9.10 -18.40 12.38
N LEU A 166 9.86 -17.34 12.72
CA LEU A 166 9.30 -16.03 13.04
C LEU A 166 8.51 -15.47 11.86
N LEU A 167 9.08 -15.49 10.66
CA LEU A 167 8.39 -15.00 9.45
C LEU A 167 7.12 -15.80 9.15
N VAL A 168 7.16 -17.13 9.19
CA VAL A 168 5.96 -17.95 8.99
C VAL A 168 4.89 -17.64 10.04
N ALA A 169 5.27 -17.47 11.31
CA ALA A 169 4.34 -17.11 12.37
C ALA A 169 3.68 -15.73 12.14
N ILE A 170 4.49 -14.73 11.77
CA ILE A 170 4.04 -13.38 11.39
C ILE A 170 3.02 -13.45 10.25
N PHE A 171 3.30 -14.17 9.17
CA PHE A 171 2.40 -14.27 8.03
C PHE A 171 1.16 -15.14 8.31
N ALA A 172 1.27 -16.14 9.18
CA ALA A 172 0.17 -17.02 9.56
C ALA A 172 -0.87 -16.31 10.44
N ILE A 173 -0.48 -15.33 11.27
CA ILE A 173 -1.42 -14.64 12.16
C ILE A 173 -2.24 -13.54 11.47
N GLN A 174 -1.88 -13.14 10.23
CA GLN A 174 -2.48 -12.00 9.53
C GLN A 174 -4.01 -12.08 9.39
N TYR A 175 -4.58 -13.27 9.19
CA TYR A 175 -6.03 -13.42 9.01
C TYR A 175 -6.86 -13.05 10.25
N ARG A 176 -6.26 -13.06 11.44
CA ARG A 176 -6.96 -12.74 12.70
C ARG A 176 -7.15 -11.23 12.91
N GLY A 177 -6.58 -10.41 12.03
CA GLY A 177 -6.52 -8.97 12.18
C GLY A 177 -5.51 -8.53 13.23
N THR A 178 -4.97 -7.33 13.06
CA THR A 178 -4.02 -6.73 14.00
C THR A 178 -4.73 -5.97 15.13
N ALA A 179 -6.06 -5.78 15.07
CA ALA A 179 -6.80 -4.89 15.98
C ALA A 179 -6.52 -5.10 17.48
N ARG A 180 -6.42 -6.36 17.95
CA ARG A 180 -6.17 -6.66 19.37
C ARG A 180 -4.72 -6.48 19.80
N VAL A 181 -3.77 -6.57 18.85
CA VAL A 181 -2.32 -6.50 19.14
C VAL A 181 -1.74 -5.14 18.73
N ALA A 182 -2.41 -4.39 17.85
CA ALA A 182 -1.98 -3.08 17.37
C ALA A 182 -1.87 -2.06 18.51
N ALA A 183 -2.66 -2.20 19.57
CA ALA A 183 -2.55 -1.40 20.78
C ALA A 183 -1.20 -1.58 21.50
N LEU A 184 -0.55 -2.74 21.37
CA LEU A 184 0.77 -3.03 21.92
C LEU A 184 1.91 -2.55 21.02
N PHE A 185 1.68 -2.35 19.73
CA PHE A 185 2.74 -1.94 18.79
C PHE A 185 3.35 -0.60 19.15
N GLY A 186 2.51 0.39 19.48
CA GLY A 186 2.96 1.72 19.90
C GLY A 186 3.88 1.69 21.12
N PRO A 187 3.43 1.14 22.27
CA PRO A 187 4.26 1.00 23.46
C PRO A 187 5.58 0.25 23.23
N ILE A 188 5.56 -0.88 22.51
CA ILE A 188 6.77 -1.66 22.22
C ILE A 188 7.77 -0.81 21.41
N MET A 189 7.30 -0.09 20.39
CA MET A 189 8.16 0.76 19.59
C MET A 189 8.68 1.98 20.35
N VAL A 190 7.89 2.57 21.26
CA VAL A 190 8.38 3.64 22.14
C VAL A 190 9.52 3.12 23.03
N VAL A 191 9.35 1.94 23.65
CA VAL A 191 10.42 1.31 24.43
C VAL A 191 11.64 1.05 23.56
N TRP A 192 11.46 0.56 22.34
CA TRP A 192 12.54 0.36 21.38
C TRP A 192 13.30 1.66 21.07
N PHE A 193 12.60 2.75 20.74
CA PHE A 193 13.24 4.06 20.49
C PHE A 193 13.95 4.61 21.73
N LEU A 194 13.43 4.37 22.93
CA LEU A 194 14.12 4.74 24.17
C LEU A 194 15.40 3.92 24.36
N ILE A 195 15.39 2.62 24.06
CA ILE A 195 16.60 1.77 24.10
C ILE A 195 17.65 2.31 23.11
N LEU A 196 17.23 2.66 21.88
CA LEU A 196 18.12 3.26 20.88
C LEU A 196 18.75 4.56 21.38
N ALA A 197 17.93 5.45 21.96
CA ALA A 197 18.38 6.74 22.48
C ALA A 197 19.32 6.58 23.68
N VAL A 198 19.00 5.71 24.64
CA VAL A 198 19.82 5.48 25.84
C VAL A 198 21.16 4.83 25.48
N GLY A 199 21.16 3.79 24.65
CA GLY A 199 22.40 3.17 24.17
C GLY A 199 23.24 4.19 23.40
N GLY A 200 22.61 4.97 22.52
CA GLY A 200 23.25 6.03 21.76
C GLY A 200 23.89 7.11 22.63
N LEU A 201 23.17 7.57 23.65
CA LEU A 201 23.65 8.56 24.61
C LEU A 201 24.84 8.02 25.43
N GLY A 202 24.81 6.73 25.80
CA GLY A 202 25.92 6.06 26.48
C GLY A 202 27.22 6.13 25.66
N GLY A 203 27.17 5.74 24.38
CA GLY A 203 28.32 5.86 23.48
C GLY A 203 28.76 7.30 23.26
N LEU A 204 27.81 8.22 23.05
CA LEU A 204 28.09 9.65 22.84
C LEU A 204 28.82 10.29 24.04
N VAL A 205 28.47 9.92 25.27
CA VAL A 205 29.15 10.43 26.47
C VAL A 205 30.58 9.93 26.56
N SER A 206 30.85 8.69 26.14
CA SER A 206 32.21 8.12 26.13
C SER A 206 33.13 8.80 25.12
N ASN A 207 32.62 9.11 23.92
CA ASN A 207 33.39 9.79 22.88
C ASN A 207 32.60 10.94 22.23
N PRO A 208 32.66 12.17 22.81
CA PRO A 208 31.91 13.32 22.32
C PRO A 208 32.36 13.85 20.95
N GLU A 209 33.52 13.42 20.43
CA GLU A 209 34.06 13.90 19.15
C GLU A 209 33.16 13.53 17.96
N VAL A 210 32.33 12.48 18.11
CA VAL A 210 31.33 12.09 17.10
C VAL A 210 30.31 13.19 16.78
N LEU A 211 30.12 14.18 17.66
CA LEU A 211 29.28 15.35 17.38
C LEU A 211 29.80 16.18 16.21
N ALA A 212 31.10 16.08 15.88
CA ALA A 212 31.67 16.73 14.71
C ALA A 212 30.96 16.31 13.41
N ALA A 213 30.42 15.08 13.35
CA ALA A 213 29.70 14.57 12.19
C ALA A 213 28.37 15.30 11.91
N LEU A 214 27.84 16.09 12.84
CA LEU A 214 26.70 16.97 12.58
C LEU A 214 27.01 18.02 11.49
N ASP A 215 28.28 18.36 11.33
CA ASP A 215 28.74 19.22 10.25
C ASP A 215 28.73 18.45 8.91
N PRO A 216 27.96 18.90 7.89
CA PRO A 216 27.86 18.20 6.60
C PRO A 216 29.19 18.15 5.85
N ARG A 217 30.16 19.01 6.22
CA ARG A 217 31.49 19.03 5.60
C ARG A 217 32.20 17.69 5.73
N PHE A 218 31.98 16.92 6.80
CA PHE A 218 32.58 15.58 6.94
C PHE A 218 32.05 14.61 5.88
N GLY A 219 30.73 14.56 5.67
CA GLY A 219 30.14 13.72 4.63
C GLY A 219 30.55 14.16 3.22
N ILE A 220 30.59 15.47 2.96
CA ILE A 220 31.03 16.02 1.67
C ILE A 220 32.51 15.70 1.41
N ALA A 221 33.38 15.91 2.40
CA ALA A 221 34.79 15.61 2.31
C ALA A 221 35.01 14.11 2.06
N PHE A 222 34.30 13.25 2.79
CA PHE A 222 34.35 11.80 2.58
C PHE A 222 34.01 11.42 1.13
N LEU A 223 32.92 11.96 0.57
CA LEU A 223 32.54 11.71 -0.83
C LEU A 223 33.57 12.26 -1.83
N ALA A 224 34.15 13.43 -1.56
CA ALA A 224 35.15 14.06 -2.43
C ALA A 224 36.48 13.30 -2.43
N GLU A 225 36.90 12.77 -1.27
CA GLU A 225 38.18 12.07 -1.10
C GLU A 225 38.14 10.63 -1.60
N HIS A 226 37.02 9.92 -1.41
CA HIS A 226 36.93 8.48 -1.66
C HIS A 226 36.34 8.13 -3.04
N GLY A 227 35.89 9.12 -3.83
CA GLY A 227 35.46 8.94 -5.22
C GLY A 227 34.43 7.81 -5.41
N THR A 228 34.81 6.75 -6.13
CA THR A 228 33.96 5.58 -6.38
C THR A 228 33.58 4.82 -5.12
N ILE A 229 34.47 4.74 -4.13
CA ILE A 229 34.21 4.09 -2.84
C ILE A 229 33.18 4.90 -2.06
N GLY A 230 33.33 6.22 -2.03
CA GLY A 230 32.34 7.13 -1.43
C GLY A 230 30.96 6.95 -2.07
N PHE A 231 30.92 6.79 -3.40
CA PHE A 231 29.68 6.52 -4.13
C PHE A 231 29.03 5.16 -3.78
N VAL A 232 29.80 4.08 -3.66
CA VAL A 232 29.28 2.76 -3.22
C VAL A 232 28.79 2.81 -1.77
N THR A 233 29.51 3.54 -0.92
CA THR A 233 29.14 3.78 0.50
C THR A 233 27.81 4.50 0.60
N LEU A 234 27.55 5.48 -0.25
CA LEU A 234 26.27 6.19 -0.30
C LEU A 234 25.09 5.24 -0.56
N GLY A 235 25.30 4.17 -1.34
CA GLY A 235 24.31 3.12 -1.53
C GLY A 235 23.99 2.36 -0.23
N ALA A 236 24.97 2.14 0.65
CA ALA A 236 24.75 1.53 1.97
C ALA A 236 24.16 2.53 2.98
N VAL A 237 24.57 3.80 2.96
CA VAL A 237 23.98 4.88 3.79
C VAL A 237 22.47 4.98 3.60
N PHE A 238 21.97 4.71 2.38
CA PHE A 238 20.55 4.71 2.08
C PHE A 238 19.73 3.74 2.97
N LEU A 239 20.33 2.67 3.49
CA LEU A 239 19.69 1.73 4.42
C LEU A 239 19.16 2.40 5.69
N ALA A 240 19.65 3.60 6.04
CA ALA A 240 19.18 4.36 7.20
C ALA A 240 17.81 5.02 6.99
N VAL A 241 17.33 5.17 5.75
CA VAL A 241 16.07 5.88 5.42
C VAL A 241 15.00 4.97 4.81
N THR A 242 15.16 3.67 4.99
CA THR A 242 14.18 2.66 4.59
C THR A 242 12.90 2.83 5.42
N GLY A 243 11.74 2.59 4.83
CA GLY A 243 10.46 2.88 5.48
C GLY A 243 9.96 4.33 5.36
N ALA A 244 10.73 5.25 4.75
CA ALA A 244 10.25 6.60 4.49
C ALA A 244 9.05 6.63 3.51
N GLU A 245 8.89 5.62 2.66
CA GLU A 245 7.70 5.51 1.81
C GLU A 245 6.47 5.01 2.59
N ALA A 246 6.68 4.09 3.55
CA ALA A 246 5.62 3.58 4.42
C ALA A 246 4.96 4.72 5.21
N LEU A 247 5.74 5.67 5.73
CA LEU A 247 5.17 6.84 6.43
C LEU A 247 4.21 7.64 5.56
N TYR A 248 4.49 7.72 4.25
CA TYR A 248 3.67 8.47 3.33
C TYR A 248 2.43 7.67 2.93
N ALA A 249 2.55 6.35 2.76
CA ALA A 249 1.41 5.47 2.49
C ALA A 249 0.41 5.44 3.65
N ASP A 250 0.88 5.52 4.90
CA ASP A 250 0.03 5.48 6.11
C ASP A 250 -0.59 6.82 6.52
N LEU A 251 -0.51 7.84 5.66
CA LEU A 251 -1.12 9.14 5.91
C LEU A 251 -2.64 9.06 6.17
N GLY A 252 -3.34 8.16 5.47
CA GLY A 252 -4.78 7.97 5.61
C GLY A 252 -5.21 7.46 7.00
N HIS A 253 -4.33 6.76 7.70
CA HIS A 253 -4.62 6.15 9.00
C HIS A 253 -4.41 7.10 10.18
N PHE A 254 -3.34 7.91 10.13
CA PHE A 254 -2.90 8.70 11.29
C PHE A 254 -2.95 10.21 11.07
N GLY A 255 -2.98 10.65 9.81
CA GLY A 255 -2.89 12.06 9.47
C GLY A 255 -1.49 12.67 9.70
N ARG A 256 -1.33 13.92 9.26
CA ARG A 256 -0.04 14.61 9.18
C ARG A 256 0.59 14.94 10.53
N ALA A 257 -0.23 15.41 11.47
CA ALA A 257 0.26 15.99 12.71
C ALA A 257 0.84 14.93 13.66
N PRO A 258 0.19 13.76 13.88
CA PRO A 258 0.78 12.69 14.68
C PRO A 258 2.09 12.15 14.08
N ILE A 259 2.13 11.94 12.75
CA ILE A 259 3.33 11.50 12.03
C ILE A 259 4.49 12.48 12.28
N ARG A 260 4.26 13.79 12.08
CA ARG A 260 5.29 14.82 12.30
C ARG A 260 5.76 14.89 13.76
N LEU A 261 4.83 14.84 14.71
CA LEU A 261 5.17 14.94 16.13
C LEU A 261 6.05 13.77 16.56
N THR A 262 5.66 12.54 16.20
CA THR A 262 6.42 11.34 16.54
C THR A 262 7.80 11.32 15.88
N TRP A 263 7.90 11.76 14.62
CA TRP A 263 9.20 11.90 13.95
C TRP A 263 10.13 12.86 14.68
N LEU A 264 9.70 14.10 14.88
CA LEU A 264 10.55 15.16 15.42
C LEU A 264 10.79 15.01 16.92
N GLY A 265 9.83 14.46 17.66
CA GLY A 265 9.87 14.36 19.12
C GLY A 265 10.51 13.08 19.65
N LEU A 266 10.49 11.98 18.89
CA LEU A 266 10.96 10.67 19.37
C LEU A 266 11.90 9.98 18.38
N VAL A 267 11.44 9.76 17.15
CA VAL A 267 12.11 8.84 16.21
C VAL A 267 13.41 9.41 15.69
N PHE A 268 13.41 10.61 15.13
CA PHE A 268 14.63 11.25 14.61
C PHE A 268 15.69 11.44 15.70
N PRO A 269 15.37 11.98 16.90
CA PRO A 269 16.34 12.08 17.99
C PRO A 269 16.90 10.72 18.41
N ALA A 270 16.07 9.69 18.55
CA ALA A 270 16.51 8.35 18.94
C ALA A 270 17.46 7.72 17.90
N LEU A 271 17.13 7.83 16.61
CA LEU A 271 17.97 7.33 15.52
C LEU A 271 19.30 8.09 15.46
N ALA A 272 19.25 9.43 15.54
CA ALA A 272 20.46 10.27 15.50
C ALA A 272 21.40 9.95 16.68
N LEU A 273 20.87 9.85 17.90
CA LEU A 273 21.64 9.45 19.08
C LEU A 273 22.23 8.05 18.92
N ASN A 274 21.45 7.10 18.40
CA ASN A 274 21.94 5.74 18.22
C ASN A 274 23.11 5.67 17.22
N TYR A 275 23.00 6.35 16.07
CA TYR A 275 24.11 6.39 15.10
C TYR A 275 25.35 7.11 15.65
N LEU A 276 25.17 8.18 16.44
CA LEU A 276 26.27 8.84 17.15
C LEU A 276 26.97 7.88 18.13
N GLY A 277 26.21 7.12 18.93
CA GLY A 277 26.77 6.14 19.85
C GLY A 277 27.46 4.97 19.14
N GLN A 278 26.89 4.47 18.04
CA GLN A 278 27.54 3.43 17.22
C GLN A 278 28.88 3.92 16.66
N ALA A 279 28.96 5.16 16.19
CA ALA A 279 30.21 5.75 15.74
C ALA A 279 31.23 5.86 16.88
N ALA A 280 30.80 6.28 18.07
CA ALA A 280 31.67 6.44 19.24
C ALA A 280 32.33 5.11 19.62
N VAL A 281 31.55 4.04 19.69
CA VAL A 281 32.06 2.70 20.02
C VAL A 281 33.06 2.20 18.99
N VAL A 282 32.88 2.51 17.70
CA VAL A 282 33.83 2.11 16.66
C VAL A 282 35.12 2.94 16.70
N LEU A 283 35.05 4.22 17.11
CA LEU A 283 36.25 5.02 17.31
C LEU A 283 37.07 4.52 18.49
N ASP A 284 36.40 4.09 19.57
CA ASP A 284 37.04 3.56 20.77
C ASP A 284 37.63 2.15 20.52
N ASP A 285 36.88 1.28 19.84
CA ASP A 285 37.31 -0.06 19.44
C ASP A 285 37.01 -0.32 17.95
N PRO A 286 38.04 -0.29 17.08
CA PRO A 286 37.88 -0.54 15.65
C PRO A 286 37.27 -1.92 15.33
N SER A 287 37.42 -2.91 16.21
CA SER A 287 36.86 -4.25 16.01
C SER A 287 35.33 -4.25 16.09
N ALA A 288 34.75 -3.25 16.77
CA ALA A 288 33.31 -3.10 16.90
C ALA A 288 32.60 -2.77 15.59
N ALA A 289 33.33 -2.42 14.52
CA ALA A 289 32.77 -2.22 13.19
C ALA A 289 32.05 -3.47 12.63
N SER A 290 32.30 -4.66 13.18
CA SER A 290 31.60 -5.88 12.77
C SER A 290 30.12 -5.88 13.16
N ASP A 291 29.75 -5.35 14.33
CA ASP A 291 28.37 -5.28 14.83
C ASP A 291 28.18 -4.10 15.80
N PRO A 292 28.34 -2.85 15.33
CA PRO A 292 28.40 -1.66 16.17
C PRO A 292 27.12 -1.42 16.97
N PHE A 293 25.97 -1.90 16.46
CA PHE A 293 24.70 -1.79 17.16
C PHE A 293 24.66 -2.59 18.46
N PHE A 294 24.99 -3.88 18.42
CA PHE A 294 24.87 -4.75 19.58
C PHE A 294 26.02 -4.52 20.57
N LEU A 295 27.22 -4.21 20.06
CA LEU A 295 28.39 -3.87 20.87
C LEU A 295 28.27 -2.50 21.57
N LEU A 296 27.26 -1.70 21.22
CA LEU A 296 26.88 -0.50 21.96
C LEU A 296 26.37 -0.80 23.38
N PHE A 297 25.86 -2.02 23.60
CA PHE A 297 25.25 -2.41 24.85
C PHE A 297 26.19 -3.29 25.68
N PRO A 298 26.21 -3.14 27.02
CA PRO A 298 26.97 -4.03 27.89
C PRO A 298 26.40 -5.46 27.83
N GLU A 299 27.24 -6.46 28.13
CA GLU A 299 26.90 -7.88 27.99
C GLU A 299 25.57 -8.29 28.65
N TRP A 300 25.26 -7.75 29.84
CA TRP A 300 24.01 -8.04 30.56
C TRP A 300 22.76 -7.57 29.81
N ALA A 301 22.88 -6.53 28.98
CA ALA A 301 21.79 -5.92 28.23
C ALA A 301 21.56 -6.57 26.86
N LEU A 302 22.50 -7.38 26.36
CA LEU A 302 22.41 -8.02 25.04
C LEU A 302 21.12 -8.85 24.87
N ILE A 303 20.81 -9.73 25.83
CA ILE A 303 19.60 -10.57 25.76
C ILE A 303 18.32 -9.70 25.72
N PRO A 304 18.09 -8.76 26.65
CA PRO A 304 16.96 -7.84 26.56
C PRO A 304 16.87 -7.08 25.23
N VAL A 305 18.00 -6.59 24.71
CA VAL A 305 18.05 -5.83 23.45
C VAL A 305 17.70 -6.72 22.26
N VAL A 306 18.20 -7.94 22.19
CA VAL A 306 17.86 -8.90 21.12
C VAL A 306 16.36 -9.22 21.14
N VAL A 307 15.77 -9.43 22.32
CA VAL A 307 14.32 -9.66 22.44
C VAL A 307 13.53 -8.42 21.98
N CYS A 308 13.93 -7.22 22.39
CA CYS A 308 13.28 -5.98 21.95
C CYS A 308 13.45 -5.74 20.45
N ALA A 309 14.63 -6.00 19.89
CA ALA A 309 14.91 -5.91 18.45
C ALA A 309 14.04 -6.89 17.66
N THR A 310 13.88 -8.12 18.17
CA THR A 310 12.99 -9.11 17.57
C THR A 310 11.53 -8.63 17.59
N GLY A 311 11.09 -8.05 18.71
CA GLY A 311 9.75 -7.43 18.81
C GLY A 311 9.55 -6.27 17.83
N ALA A 312 10.53 -5.36 17.74
CA ALA A 312 10.50 -4.22 16.83
C ALA A 312 10.47 -4.66 15.35
N THR A 313 11.25 -5.68 14.98
CA THR A 313 11.31 -6.20 13.61
C THR A 313 10.07 -7.00 13.20
N VAL A 314 9.42 -7.69 14.17
CA VAL A 314 8.07 -8.23 13.98
C VAL A 314 7.09 -7.11 13.64
N ILE A 315 7.10 -6.01 14.39
CA ILE A 315 6.21 -4.86 14.17
C ILE A 315 6.51 -4.17 12.83
N ALA A 316 7.79 -3.95 12.50
CA ALA A 316 8.22 -3.42 11.21
C ALA A 316 7.69 -4.28 10.04
N SER A 317 7.82 -5.61 10.16
CA SER A 317 7.31 -6.56 9.17
C SER A 317 5.78 -6.46 9.03
N GLN A 318 5.05 -6.28 10.13
CA GLN A 318 3.60 -6.08 10.09
C GLN A 318 3.21 -4.84 9.29
N ALA A 319 3.85 -3.70 9.57
CA ALA A 319 3.56 -2.44 8.90
C ALA A 319 3.68 -2.57 7.37
N VAL A 320 4.76 -3.17 6.91
CA VAL A 320 5.03 -3.40 5.48
C VAL A 320 4.00 -4.35 4.84
N ILE A 321 3.64 -5.45 5.52
CA ILE A 321 2.61 -6.38 5.04
C ILE A 321 1.26 -5.66 4.90
N THR A 322 0.86 -4.87 5.89
CA THR A 322 -0.38 -4.10 5.84
C THR A 322 -0.35 -3.01 4.77
N GLY A 323 0.80 -2.35 4.58
CA GLY A 323 1.02 -1.38 3.50
C GLY A 323 0.86 -2.01 2.12
N ALA A 324 1.35 -3.23 1.93
CA ALA A 324 1.16 -3.97 0.68
C ALA A 324 -0.32 -4.32 0.43
N PHE A 325 -1.10 -4.65 1.45
CA PHE A 325 -2.55 -4.83 1.29
C PHE A 325 -3.24 -3.53 0.87
N SER A 326 -2.92 -2.41 1.52
CA SER A 326 -3.48 -1.08 1.19
C SER A 326 -3.14 -0.68 -0.24
N LEU A 327 -1.89 -0.84 -0.65
CA LEU A 327 -1.44 -0.57 -2.02
C LEU A 327 -2.15 -1.46 -3.04
N SER A 328 -2.38 -2.73 -2.70
CA SER A 328 -3.13 -3.67 -3.56
C SER A 328 -4.58 -3.23 -3.76
N ARG A 329 -5.25 -2.81 -2.68
CA ARG A 329 -6.61 -2.28 -2.76
C ARG A 329 -6.65 -1.05 -3.67
N GLN A 330 -5.72 -0.12 -3.51
CA GLN A 330 -5.61 1.06 -4.37
C GLN A 330 -5.36 0.66 -5.83
N ALA A 331 -4.49 -0.33 -6.08
CA ALA A 331 -4.24 -0.85 -7.42
C ALA A 331 -5.48 -1.50 -8.05
N ILE A 332 -6.32 -2.20 -7.28
CA ILE A 332 -7.61 -2.73 -7.73
C ILE A 332 -8.56 -1.59 -8.12
N GLN A 333 -8.67 -0.56 -7.28
CA GLN A 333 -9.54 0.61 -7.53
C GLN A 333 -9.11 1.39 -8.78
N LEU A 334 -7.81 1.49 -9.04
CA LEU A 334 -7.26 2.11 -10.25
C LEU A 334 -7.31 1.19 -11.48
N GLY A 335 -7.83 -0.04 -11.34
CA GLY A 335 -7.95 -1.02 -12.42
C GLY A 335 -6.61 -1.57 -12.91
N LEU A 336 -5.55 -1.51 -12.09
CA LEU A 336 -4.21 -1.99 -12.43
C LEU A 336 -4.05 -3.50 -12.25
N ILE A 337 -4.80 -4.12 -11.34
CA ILE A 337 -4.79 -5.57 -11.07
C ILE A 337 -6.23 -6.13 -11.00
N PRO A 338 -6.42 -7.46 -11.18
CA PRO A 338 -7.73 -8.10 -11.02
C PRO A 338 -8.31 -7.92 -9.62
N ARG A 339 -9.64 -8.01 -9.51
CA ARG A 339 -10.32 -8.06 -8.22
C ARG A 339 -9.87 -9.31 -7.45
N LEU A 340 -9.31 -9.09 -6.27
CA LEU A 340 -8.92 -10.14 -5.32
C LEU A 340 -9.89 -10.15 -4.15
N THR A 341 -9.98 -11.27 -3.45
CA THR A 341 -10.74 -11.37 -2.21
C THR A 341 -10.13 -10.44 -1.15
N ILE A 342 -10.95 -9.55 -0.61
CA ILE A 342 -10.61 -8.63 0.48
C ILE A 342 -11.49 -9.03 1.66
N SER A 343 -10.86 -9.33 2.79
CA SER A 343 -11.54 -9.59 4.06
C SER A 343 -11.27 -8.42 5.00
N HIS A 344 -12.32 -7.78 5.52
CA HIS A 344 -12.17 -6.73 6.51
C HIS A 344 -11.97 -7.37 7.88
N THR A 345 -10.88 -7.01 8.57
CA THR A 345 -10.53 -7.58 9.88
C THR A 345 -11.04 -6.74 11.05
N SER A 346 -11.56 -5.54 10.79
CA SER A 346 -12.18 -4.65 11.79
C SER A 346 -13.31 -3.83 11.20
N ASP A 347 -14.39 -3.71 11.96
CA ASP A 347 -15.57 -2.91 11.63
C ASP A 347 -15.32 -1.39 11.78
N SER A 348 -14.29 -1.01 12.54
CA SER A 348 -14.04 0.37 12.97
C SER A 348 -13.04 1.13 12.09
N HIS A 349 -12.20 0.44 11.33
CA HIS A 349 -11.11 1.06 10.56
C HIS A 349 -11.07 0.50 9.13
N ALA A 350 -11.34 1.37 8.14
CA ALA A 350 -11.29 1.03 6.71
C ALA A 350 -9.97 0.41 6.27
N GLY A 351 -8.88 0.75 6.95
CA GLY A 351 -7.51 0.33 6.67
C GLY A 351 -7.17 -1.12 7.01
N GLN A 352 -7.93 -1.78 7.88
CA GLN A 352 -7.56 -3.09 8.40
C GLN A 352 -8.10 -4.21 7.51
N ILE A 353 -7.48 -4.33 6.34
CA ILE A 353 -7.80 -5.32 5.32
C ILE A 353 -6.84 -6.51 5.36
N TYR A 354 -7.36 -7.71 5.13
CA TYR A 354 -6.59 -8.92 4.91
C TYR A 354 -6.82 -9.42 3.49
N MET A 355 -5.73 -9.67 2.76
CA MET A 355 -5.76 -10.16 1.39
C MET A 355 -4.98 -11.48 1.30
N PRO A 356 -5.65 -12.65 1.40
CA PRO A 356 -4.97 -13.95 1.55
C PRO A 356 -3.94 -14.24 0.46
N ARG A 357 -4.25 -13.89 -0.79
CA ARG A 357 -3.35 -14.15 -1.93
C ARG A 357 -2.12 -13.26 -1.92
N ILE A 358 -2.28 -11.99 -1.55
CA ILE A 358 -1.15 -11.08 -1.40
C ILE A 358 -0.28 -11.52 -0.23
N ASN A 359 -0.88 -11.93 0.88
CA ASN A 359 -0.18 -12.46 2.05
C ASN A 359 0.70 -13.67 1.69
N MET A 360 0.13 -14.65 0.98
CA MET A 360 0.89 -15.83 0.53
C MET A 360 1.97 -15.50 -0.48
N MET A 361 1.71 -14.58 -1.42
CA MET A 361 2.71 -14.15 -2.41
C MET A 361 3.91 -13.48 -1.72
N LEU A 362 3.64 -12.60 -0.75
CA LEU A 362 4.68 -11.94 0.04
C LEU A 362 5.45 -12.95 0.90
N LEU A 363 4.78 -13.88 1.60
CA LEU A 363 5.46 -14.91 2.39
C LEU A 363 6.44 -15.72 1.54
N VAL A 364 6.00 -16.19 0.36
CA VAL A 364 6.86 -16.94 -0.57
C VAL A 364 8.04 -16.08 -1.00
N GLY A 365 7.80 -14.82 -1.38
CA GLY A 365 8.87 -13.89 -1.77
C GLY A 365 9.90 -13.69 -0.66
N VAL A 366 9.44 -13.43 0.57
CA VAL A 366 10.28 -13.19 1.74
C VAL A 366 11.12 -14.43 2.06
N LEU A 367 10.52 -15.62 2.06
CA LEU A 367 11.25 -16.87 2.28
C LEU A 367 12.28 -17.13 1.18
N CYS A 368 11.95 -16.87 -0.09
CA CYS A 368 12.91 -16.94 -1.19
C CYS A 368 14.11 -16.01 -0.96
N ALA A 369 13.89 -14.78 -0.49
CA ALA A 369 14.96 -13.84 -0.16
C ALA A 369 15.84 -14.39 0.99
N VAL A 370 15.22 -14.85 2.08
CA VAL A 370 15.94 -15.41 3.24
C VAL A 370 16.82 -16.59 2.84
N PHE A 371 16.30 -17.54 2.05
CA PHE A 371 17.08 -18.70 1.61
C PHE A 371 18.15 -18.36 0.56
N ALA A 372 17.92 -17.36 -0.29
CA ALA A 372 18.88 -16.91 -1.29
C ALA A 372 20.09 -16.21 -0.65
N PHE A 373 19.87 -15.35 0.34
CA PHE A 373 20.91 -14.48 0.90
C PHE A 373 21.50 -14.96 2.23
N ARG A 374 20.73 -15.73 3.02
CA ARG A 374 21.13 -16.43 4.26
C ARG A 374 21.66 -15.59 5.44
N SER A 375 22.11 -14.36 5.20
CA SER A 375 22.66 -13.42 6.19
C SER A 375 22.13 -12.01 5.91
N SER A 376 22.09 -11.16 6.93
CA SER A 376 21.60 -9.78 6.75
C SER A 376 22.54 -8.94 5.88
N ALA A 377 23.86 -9.15 5.95
CA ALA A 377 24.83 -8.50 5.06
C ALA A 377 24.63 -8.86 3.58
N GLY A 378 24.38 -10.14 3.28
CA GLY A 378 24.04 -10.56 1.91
C GLY A 378 22.71 -9.98 1.42
N LEU A 379 21.76 -9.79 2.33
CA LEU A 379 20.48 -9.15 2.02
C LEU A 379 20.63 -7.63 1.82
N ALA A 380 21.51 -6.99 2.60
CA ALA A 380 21.81 -5.57 2.50
C ALA A 380 22.45 -5.19 1.16
N SER A 381 23.29 -6.06 0.58
CA SER A 381 23.86 -5.84 -0.76
C SER A 381 22.81 -5.92 -1.87
N ALA A 382 21.70 -6.62 -1.64
CA ALA A 382 20.57 -6.73 -2.55
C ALA A 382 19.49 -5.64 -2.33
N TYR A 383 19.57 -4.93 -1.21
CA TYR A 383 18.61 -3.93 -0.79
C TYR A 383 18.87 -2.58 -1.48
N GLY A 384 17.83 -1.75 -1.61
CA GLY A 384 17.98 -0.32 -1.92
C GLY A 384 17.62 0.07 -3.35
N ILE A 385 17.83 -0.78 -4.36
CA ILE A 385 17.48 -0.43 -5.76
C ILE A 385 15.97 -0.23 -5.93
N ALA A 386 15.16 -1.14 -5.40
CA ALA A 386 13.71 -1.04 -5.54
C ALA A 386 13.17 0.21 -4.84
N VAL A 387 13.54 0.40 -3.58
CA VAL A 387 13.12 1.54 -2.75
C VAL A 387 13.53 2.88 -3.36
N THR A 388 14.81 3.05 -3.73
CA THR A 388 15.29 4.28 -4.37
C THR A 388 14.58 4.55 -5.69
N GLY A 389 14.29 3.51 -6.47
CA GLY A 389 13.48 3.62 -7.68
C GLY A 389 12.06 4.12 -7.36
N THR A 390 11.42 3.60 -6.32
CA THR A 390 10.10 4.09 -5.89
C THR A 390 10.15 5.54 -5.42
N MET A 391 11.23 5.93 -4.72
CA MET A 391 11.45 7.31 -4.28
C MET A 391 11.59 8.28 -5.45
N VAL A 392 12.34 7.91 -6.50
CA VAL A 392 12.45 8.69 -7.75
C VAL A 392 11.07 8.86 -8.39
N VAL A 393 10.32 7.77 -8.53
CA VAL A 393 8.96 7.79 -9.10
C VAL A 393 8.03 8.70 -8.28
N THR A 394 8.10 8.62 -6.95
CA THR A 394 7.30 9.44 -6.04
C THR A 394 7.63 10.92 -6.22
N THR A 395 8.91 11.28 -6.31
CA THR A 395 9.36 12.66 -6.57
C THR A 395 8.86 13.18 -7.92
N MET A 396 8.89 12.34 -8.97
CA MET A 396 8.33 12.70 -10.28
C MET A 396 6.81 12.92 -10.23
N LEU A 397 6.07 12.04 -9.55
CA LEU A 397 4.61 12.19 -9.41
C LEU A 397 4.26 13.43 -8.57
N ALA A 398 4.99 13.67 -7.48
CA ALA A 398 4.79 14.83 -6.62
C ALA A 398 5.06 16.14 -7.36
N PHE A 399 6.12 16.20 -8.17
CA PHE A 399 6.37 17.32 -9.08
C PHE A 399 5.15 17.60 -9.97
N LEU A 400 4.60 16.56 -10.60
CA LEU A 400 3.43 16.71 -11.48
C LEU A 400 2.19 17.17 -10.72
N VAL A 401 2.01 16.73 -9.47
CA VAL A 401 0.88 17.13 -8.63
C VAL A 401 0.99 18.61 -8.27
N VAL A 402 2.13 19.06 -7.77
CA VAL A 402 2.35 20.47 -7.39
C VAL A 402 2.23 21.39 -8.62
N TRP A 403 2.78 20.97 -9.76
CA TRP A 403 2.70 21.75 -10.98
C TRP A 403 1.28 21.80 -11.58
N ARG A 404 0.59 20.65 -11.71
CA ARG A 404 -0.67 20.57 -12.47
C ARG A 404 -1.93 20.67 -11.61
N VAL A 405 -1.90 20.12 -10.40
CA VAL A 405 -3.04 20.10 -9.48
C VAL A 405 -3.03 21.38 -8.64
N TRP A 406 -1.89 21.69 -8.00
CA TRP A 406 -1.76 22.91 -7.18
C TRP A 406 -1.44 24.17 -8.00
N ARG A 407 -1.20 24.01 -9.31
CA ARG A 407 -1.00 25.10 -10.26
C ARG A 407 0.15 26.06 -9.91
N TRP A 408 1.19 25.54 -9.25
CA TRP A 408 2.42 26.32 -9.04
C TRP A 408 3.10 26.61 -10.37
N SER A 409 3.90 27.68 -10.43
CA SER A 409 4.72 27.94 -11.61
C SER A 409 5.74 26.81 -11.81
N PHE A 410 6.07 26.52 -13.07
CA PHE A 410 7.05 25.47 -13.39
C PHE A 410 8.39 25.74 -12.69
N LEU A 411 8.84 27.00 -12.66
CA LEU A 411 10.08 27.40 -11.99
C LEU A 411 10.05 27.16 -10.49
N ALA A 412 8.97 27.54 -9.80
CA ALA A 412 8.85 27.31 -8.36
C ALA A 412 8.82 25.80 -8.04
N THR A 413 8.11 25.02 -8.85
CA THR A 413 8.05 23.56 -8.69
C THR A 413 9.42 22.92 -8.95
N ALA A 414 10.12 23.35 -10.00
CA ALA A 414 11.46 22.88 -10.33
C ALA A 414 12.49 23.25 -9.25
N ALA A 415 12.42 24.45 -8.68
CA ALA A 415 13.30 24.87 -7.59
C ALA A 415 13.16 23.98 -6.35
N LEU A 416 11.93 23.54 -6.02
CA LEU A 416 11.68 22.66 -4.89
C LEU A 416 12.11 21.21 -5.15
N PHE A 417 11.74 20.64 -6.30
CA PHE A 417 11.89 19.21 -6.55
C PHE A 417 13.18 18.83 -7.29
N SER A 418 13.85 19.74 -8.00
CA SER A 418 15.11 19.39 -8.68
C SER A 418 16.23 18.98 -7.71
N PRO A 419 16.46 19.64 -6.56
CA PRO A 419 17.47 19.18 -5.61
C PRO A 419 17.12 17.80 -5.03
N LEU A 420 15.83 17.58 -4.72
CA LEU A 420 15.33 16.31 -4.20
C LEU A 420 15.45 15.18 -5.23
N PHE A 421 15.17 15.49 -6.50
CA PHE A 421 15.29 14.55 -7.61
C PHE A 421 16.75 14.17 -7.86
N VAL A 422 17.68 15.14 -7.84
CA VAL A 422 19.12 14.87 -7.95
C VAL A 422 19.59 13.98 -6.80
N LEU A 423 19.13 14.23 -5.58
CA LEU A 423 19.44 13.39 -4.43
C LEU A 423 18.95 11.95 -4.62
N ASP A 424 17.68 11.77 -5.00
CA ASP A 424 17.10 10.44 -5.24
C ASP A 424 17.81 9.68 -6.37
N VAL A 425 18.13 10.35 -7.48
CA VAL A 425 18.82 9.74 -8.62
C VAL A 425 20.26 9.36 -8.26
N THR A 426 20.91 10.15 -7.39
CA THR A 426 22.24 9.84 -6.88
C THR A 426 22.19 8.56 -6.03
N PHE A 427 21.22 8.43 -5.12
CA PHE A 427 21.01 7.20 -4.36
C PHE A 427 20.64 6.01 -5.24
N LEU A 428 19.78 6.20 -6.24
CA LEU A 428 19.43 5.15 -7.19
C LEU A 428 20.67 4.67 -7.96
N SER A 429 21.49 5.61 -8.44
CA SER A 429 22.69 5.31 -9.20
C SER A 429 23.75 4.62 -8.32
N ALA A 430 23.89 5.02 -7.07
CA ALA A 430 24.74 4.36 -6.08
C ALA A 430 24.28 2.93 -5.75
N ASN A 431 22.97 2.69 -5.70
CA ASN A 431 22.43 1.35 -5.49
C ASN A 431 22.50 0.48 -6.76
N LEU A 432 22.41 1.06 -7.95
CA LEU A 432 22.56 0.34 -9.22
C LEU A 432 23.97 -0.26 -9.40
N SER A 433 25.02 0.32 -8.80
CA SER A 433 26.35 -0.30 -8.84
C SER A 433 26.42 -1.63 -8.09
N LYS A 434 25.46 -1.93 -7.19
CA LYS A 434 25.35 -3.17 -6.43
C LYS A 434 24.50 -4.24 -7.12
N MET A 435 24.05 -4.01 -8.35
CA MET A 435 23.16 -4.92 -9.09
C MET A 435 23.73 -6.34 -9.23
N GLY A 436 25.04 -6.49 -9.37
CA GLY A 436 25.73 -7.79 -9.43
C GLY A 436 25.78 -8.56 -8.11
N HIS A 437 25.49 -7.92 -6.98
CA HIS A 437 25.58 -8.47 -5.63
C HIS A 437 24.20 -8.71 -5.01
N GLY A 438 23.22 -9.11 -5.83
CA GLY A 438 21.88 -9.48 -5.38
C GLY A 438 20.77 -8.46 -5.65
N GLY A 439 21.13 -7.22 -6.02
CA GLY A 439 20.16 -6.15 -6.31
C GLY A 439 19.17 -6.46 -7.45
N LEU A 440 19.47 -7.47 -8.27
CA LEU A 440 18.57 -7.98 -9.29
C LEU A 440 17.30 -8.63 -8.71
N PHE A 441 17.35 -9.21 -7.50
CA PHE A 441 16.24 -9.96 -6.93
C PHE A 441 14.95 -9.13 -6.77
N PRO A 442 14.94 -7.99 -6.04
CA PRO A 442 13.71 -7.19 -5.91
C PRO A 442 13.28 -6.56 -7.25
N LEU A 443 14.22 -6.31 -8.18
CA LEU A 443 13.90 -5.85 -9.53
C LEU A 443 13.18 -6.91 -10.36
N VAL A 444 13.55 -8.19 -10.26
CA VAL A 444 12.88 -9.29 -10.96
C VAL A 444 11.46 -9.46 -10.43
N VAL A 445 11.27 -9.40 -9.11
CA VAL A 445 9.93 -9.40 -8.48
C VAL A 445 9.09 -8.24 -9.00
N SER A 446 9.65 -7.03 -9.00
CA SER A 446 9.00 -5.81 -9.50
C SER A 446 8.65 -5.93 -10.99
N ALA A 447 9.58 -6.40 -11.83
CA ALA A 447 9.38 -6.59 -13.27
C ALA A 447 8.25 -7.59 -13.55
N GLY A 448 8.18 -8.69 -12.79
CA GLY A 448 7.08 -9.65 -12.87
C GLY A 448 5.71 -8.99 -12.59
N LEU A 449 5.63 -8.17 -11.54
CA LEU A 449 4.40 -7.44 -11.21
C LEU A 449 4.04 -6.38 -12.27
N ILE A 450 5.02 -5.68 -12.84
CA ILE A 450 4.80 -4.75 -13.96
C ILE A 450 4.18 -5.51 -15.15
N VAL A 451 4.72 -6.69 -15.50
CA VAL A 451 4.16 -7.53 -16.56
C VAL A 451 2.73 -7.93 -16.26
N VAL A 452 2.41 -8.31 -15.01
CA VAL A 452 1.05 -8.63 -14.56
C VAL A 452 0.12 -7.43 -14.74
N MET A 453 0.49 -6.26 -14.22
CA MET A 453 -0.34 -5.04 -14.30
C MET A 453 -0.55 -4.55 -15.74
N LEU A 454 0.50 -4.52 -16.55
CA LEU A 454 0.42 -4.14 -17.96
C LEU A 454 -0.45 -5.12 -18.76
N THR A 455 -0.32 -6.42 -18.48
CA THR A 455 -1.13 -7.47 -19.10
C THR A 455 -2.59 -7.35 -18.71
N TRP A 456 -2.88 -7.15 -17.42
CA TRP A 456 -4.23 -6.93 -16.94
C TRP A 456 -4.87 -5.71 -17.61
N ARG A 457 -4.19 -4.56 -17.57
CA ARG A 457 -4.69 -3.31 -18.15
C ARG A 457 -4.92 -3.42 -19.66
N ARG A 458 -3.98 -4.02 -20.39
CA ARG A 458 -4.12 -4.22 -21.85
C ARG A 458 -5.27 -5.20 -22.15
N GLY A 459 -5.42 -6.27 -21.37
CA GLY A 459 -6.50 -7.23 -21.52
C GLY A 459 -7.87 -6.62 -21.25
N VAL A 460 -8.02 -5.87 -20.15
CA VAL A 460 -9.26 -5.13 -19.84
C VAL A 460 -9.59 -4.14 -20.96
N ARG A 461 -8.60 -3.41 -21.49
CA ARG A 461 -8.81 -2.50 -22.63
C ARG A 461 -9.30 -3.25 -23.88
N VAL A 462 -8.65 -4.35 -24.26
CA VAL A 462 -9.05 -5.15 -25.44
C VAL A 462 -10.46 -5.72 -25.27
N VAL A 463 -10.80 -6.22 -24.08
CA VAL A 463 -12.15 -6.71 -23.77
C VAL A 463 -13.16 -5.57 -23.81
N SER A 464 -12.84 -4.41 -23.24
CA SER A 464 -13.71 -3.22 -23.23
C SER A 464 -13.93 -2.67 -24.64
N GLU A 465 -12.89 -2.54 -25.47
CA GLU A 465 -13.02 -2.13 -26.88
C GLU A 465 -13.94 -3.07 -27.66
N LYS A 466 -13.72 -4.39 -27.57
CA LYS A 466 -14.59 -5.39 -28.19
C LYS A 466 -16.01 -5.36 -27.61
N THR A 467 -16.17 -4.84 -26.39
CA THR A 467 -17.45 -4.81 -25.71
C THR A 467 -18.28 -3.58 -26.08
N ARG A 468 -17.65 -2.39 -26.14
CA ARG A 468 -18.29 -1.12 -26.49
C ARG A 468 -18.84 -1.06 -27.90
N HIS A 469 -18.27 -1.80 -28.84
CA HIS A 469 -18.81 -1.87 -30.21
C HIS A 469 -20.18 -2.58 -30.31
N ALA A 470 -20.74 -3.06 -29.18
CA ALA A 470 -22.02 -3.78 -29.13
C ALA A 470 -23.03 -3.16 -28.14
N GLU A 471 -22.82 -1.94 -27.65
CA GLU A 471 -23.66 -1.34 -26.60
C GLU A 471 -24.75 -0.43 -27.20
N VAL A 472 -26.00 -0.90 -27.09
CA VAL A 472 -27.22 -0.10 -27.24
C VAL A 472 -27.47 0.59 -25.90
N SER A 473 -27.82 1.88 -25.90
CA SER A 473 -28.19 2.58 -24.65
C SER A 473 -29.46 1.95 -24.05
N MET A 474 -29.58 1.94 -22.72
CA MET A 474 -30.78 1.37 -22.07
C MET A 474 -32.06 2.09 -22.50
N GLU A 475 -32.00 3.41 -22.66
CA GLU A 475 -33.14 4.21 -23.14
C GLU A 475 -33.54 3.85 -24.57
N GLU A 476 -32.57 3.67 -25.47
CA GLU A 476 -32.84 3.29 -26.85
C GLU A 476 -33.37 1.87 -26.95
N LEU A 477 -32.82 0.93 -26.17
CA LEU A 477 -33.36 -0.42 -26.10
C LEU A 477 -34.80 -0.43 -25.56
N ALA A 478 -35.08 0.33 -24.51
CA ALA A 478 -36.42 0.44 -23.95
C ALA A 478 -37.42 0.95 -25.00
N ARG A 479 -37.07 2.01 -25.73
CA ARG A 479 -37.88 2.53 -26.85
C ARG A 479 -38.10 1.49 -27.97
N LEU A 480 -37.07 0.74 -28.35
CA LEU A 480 -37.16 -0.29 -29.39
C LEU A 480 -38.05 -1.49 -28.98
N LEU A 481 -38.05 -1.85 -27.69
CA LEU A 481 -38.86 -2.95 -27.18
C LEU A 481 -40.34 -2.59 -27.02
N GLU A 482 -40.64 -1.32 -26.76
CA GLU A 482 -42.00 -0.80 -26.82
C GLU A 482 -42.60 -0.92 -28.23
N LEU A 483 -41.80 -0.70 -29.28
CA LEU A 483 -42.23 -0.79 -30.68
C LEU A 483 -42.36 -2.23 -31.20
N SER A 484 -41.49 -3.14 -30.75
CA SER A 484 -41.39 -4.50 -31.29
C SER A 484 -42.25 -5.55 -30.56
N HIS A 485 -42.78 -5.23 -29.37
CA HIS A 485 -43.65 -6.08 -28.55
C HIS A 485 -43.20 -7.56 -28.46
N PRO A 486 -42.02 -7.85 -27.90
CA PRO A 486 -41.58 -9.23 -27.69
C PRO A 486 -42.52 -10.02 -26.75
N HIS A 487 -42.47 -11.35 -26.83
CA HIS A 487 -43.32 -12.20 -25.99
C HIS A 487 -43.03 -11.99 -24.51
N ARG A 488 -44.08 -11.77 -23.71
CA ARG A 488 -43.97 -11.43 -22.29
C ARG A 488 -44.32 -12.63 -21.41
N VAL A 489 -43.47 -12.89 -20.43
CA VAL A 489 -43.72 -13.90 -19.39
C VAL A 489 -43.93 -13.26 -18.03
N LYS A 490 -44.76 -13.89 -17.21
CA LYS A 490 -45.02 -13.46 -15.84
C LYS A 490 -43.75 -13.53 -14.99
N GLY A 491 -43.60 -12.57 -14.07
CA GLY A 491 -42.52 -12.55 -13.10
C GLY A 491 -41.58 -11.36 -13.24
N THR A 492 -40.48 -11.38 -12.50
CA THR A 492 -39.50 -10.28 -12.46
C THR A 492 -38.11 -10.82 -12.78
N ALA A 493 -37.40 -10.15 -13.69
CA ALA A 493 -36.02 -10.46 -14.02
C ALA A 493 -35.10 -9.33 -13.52
N VAL A 494 -34.05 -9.69 -12.79
CA VAL A 494 -33.02 -8.75 -12.34
C VAL A 494 -31.75 -8.99 -13.15
N PHE A 495 -31.32 -7.99 -13.91
CA PHE A 495 -30.10 -8.00 -14.71
C PHE A 495 -29.03 -7.17 -14.01
N LEU A 496 -27.94 -7.81 -13.57
CA LEU A 496 -26.84 -7.07 -12.95
C LEU A 496 -25.94 -6.44 -14.02
N THR A 497 -25.60 -5.16 -13.81
CA THR A 497 -24.66 -4.42 -14.64
C THR A 497 -23.73 -3.56 -13.78
N GLY A 498 -22.53 -3.28 -14.30
CA GLY A 498 -21.62 -2.28 -13.74
C GLY A 498 -21.76 -0.91 -14.40
N GLU A 499 -22.52 -0.82 -15.49
CA GLU A 499 -22.77 0.38 -16.28
C GLU A 499 -24.29 0.55 -16.40
N PRO A 500 -24.91 1.49 -15.66
CA PRO A 500 -26.36 1.61 -15.62
C PRO A 500 -26.96 2.16 -16.92
N GLU A 501 -26.20 2.99 -17.66
CA GLU A 501 -26.68 3.65 -18.89
C GLU A 501 -26.67 2.73 -20.13
N THR A 502 -25.95 1.60 -20.07
CA THR A 502 -25.82 0.66 -21.19
C THR A 502 -26.68 -0.58 -20.98
N ALA A 503 -27.25 -1.11 -22.07
CA ALA A 503 -28.10 -2.29 -21.98
C ALA A 503 -27.33 -3.52 -21.48
N PRO A 504 -27.79 -4.19 -20.41
CA PRO A 504 -27.09 -5.37 -19.90
C PRO A 504 -27.02 -6.47 -20.96
N ARG A 505 -25.83 -7.03 -21.15
CA ARG A 505 -25.61 -8.11 -22.13
C ARG A 505 -26.47 -9.34 -21.90
N ALA A 506 -26.73 -9.66 -20.63
CA ALA A 506 -27.60 -10.78 -20.28
C ALA A 506 -29.04 -10.56 -20.79
N LEU A 507 -29.53 -9.32 -20.78
CA LEU A 507 -30.83 -8.94 -21.36
C LEU A 507 -30.82 -9.08 -22.88
N LEU A 508 -29.82 -8.51 -23.55
CA LEU A 508 -29.68 -8.60 -25.01
C LEU A 508 -29.60 -10.06 -25.51
N HIS A 509 -28.83 -10.90 -24.81
CA HIS A 509 -28.73 -12.32 -25.15
C HIS A 509 -30.01 -13.09 -24.85
N ASN A 510 -30.69 -12.80 -23.73
CA ASN A 510 -31.98 -13.40 -23.42
C ASN A 510 -33.01 -13.07 -24.51
N LEU A 511 -33.07 -11.81 -24.94
CA LEU A 511 -33.94 -11.39 -26.05
C LEU A 511 -33.55 -12.06 -27.38
N LYS A 512 -32.25 -12.17 -27.67
CA LYS A 512 -31.77 -12.81 -28.91
C LYS A 512 -32.12 -14.30 -29.00
N HIS A 513 -31.92 -15.04 -27.92
CA HIS A 513 -32.02 -16.50 -27.93
C HIS A 513 -33.38 -17.02 -27.46
N ASN A 514 -33.89 -16.46 -26.36
CA ASN A 514 -35.16 -16.89 -25.77
C ASN A 514 -36.34 -16.09 -26.32
N LYS A 515 -36.11 -14.90 -26.89
CA LYS A 515 -37.15 -14.01 -27.45
C LYS A 515 -38.26 -13.66 -26.46
N VAL A 516 -37.91 -13.64 -25.17
CA VAL A 516 -38.82 -13.43 -24.06
C VAL A 516 -38.37 -12.24 -23.23
N LEU A 517 -39.31 -11.38 -22.85
CA LEU A 517 -39.15 -10.31 -21.87
C LEU A 517 -40.02 -10.62 -20.64
N HIS A 518 -39.58 -10.28 -19.44
CA HIS A 518 -40.44 -10.41 -18.26
C HIS A 518 -41.35 -9.18 -18.13
N GLU A 519 -42.48 -9.32 -17.45
CA GLU A 519 -43.38 -8.19 -17.17
C GLU A 519 -42.69 -7.05 -16.39
N LYS A 520 -41.71 -7.38 -15.55
CA LYS A 520 -40.89 -6.40 -14.83
C LYS A 520 -39.41 -6.74 -14.96
N ASN A 521 -38.62 -5.79 -15.44
CA ASN A 521 -37.18 -5.97 -15.66
C ASN A 521 -36.42 -4.92 -14.83
N VAL A 522 -35.57 -5.38 -13.94
CA VAL A 522 -34.76 -4.51 -13.08
C VAL A 522 -33.31 -4.53 -13.55
N ILE A 523 -32.76 -3.35 -13.77
CA ILE A 523 -31.35 -3.13 -14.08
C ILE A 523 -30.65 -2.79 -12.76
N LEU A 524 -29.96 -3.76 -12.17
CA LEU A 524 -29.35 -3.63 -10.86
C LEU A 524 -27.87 -3.26 -10.98
N THR A 525 -27.49 -2.14 -10.39
CA THR A 525 -26.09 -1.71 -10.22
C THR A 525 -25.73 -1.75 -8.75
N VAL A 526 -24.60 -2.35 -8.41
CA VAL A 526 -24.09 -2.37 -7.03
C VAL A 526 -22.84 -1.49 -6.95
N THR A 527 -22.90 -0.48 -6.09
CA THR A 527 -21.81 0.46 -5.81
C THR A 527 -21.32 0.32 -4.38
N THR A 528 -20.06 0.68 -4.14
CA THR A 528 -19.47 0.70 -2.81
C THR A 528 -19.23 2.15 -2.40
N SER A 529 -19.69 2.50 -1.21
CA SER A 529 -19.49 3.81 -0.56
C SER A 529 -18.18 3.85 0.20
N ASP A 530 -17.63 5.05 0.35
CA ASP A 530 -16.47 5.33 1.19
C ASP A 530 -16.80 5.34 2.69
N ARG A 531 -18.08 5.18 3.07
CA ARG A 531 -18.50 5.03 4.47
C ARG A 531 -18.43 3.54 4.90
N PRO A 532 -18.14 3.22 6.19
CA PRO A 532 -18.05 1.83 6.65
C PRO A 532 -19.36 1.07 6.48
N ARG A 533 -20.47 1.71 6.83
CA ARG A 533 -21.83 1.20 6.68
C ARG A 533 -22.69 2.31 6.10
N VAL A 534 -23.57 1.96 5.17
CA VAL A 534 -24.54 2.90 4.61
C VAL A 534 -25.86 2.70 5.35
N PRO A 535 -26.49 3.77 5.87
CA PRO A 535 -27.82 3.67 6.45
C PRO A 535 -28.82 3.11 5.43
N ASP A 536 -29.76 2.28 5.88
CA ASP A 536 -30.71 1.60 4.97
C ASP A 536 -31.54 2.58 4.12
N ALA A 537 -31.75 3.82 4.59
CA ALA A 537 -32.43 4.88 3.85
C ALA A 537 -31.64 5.42 2.65
N GLU A 538 -30.31 5.41 2.69
CA GLU A 538 -29.41 5.87 1.61
C GLU A 538 -28.89 4.69 0.76
N ARG A 539 -29.23 3.46 1.13
CA ARG A 539 -28.70 2.23 0.53
C ARG A 539 -29.25 1.99 -0.88
N ILE A 540 -30.40 2.56 -1.22
CA ILE A 540 -31.13 2.21 -2.44
C ILE A 540 -31.66 3.45 -3.13
N GLU A 541 -31.30 3.57 -4.40
CA GLU A 541 -31.85 4.56 -5.31
C GLU A 541 -32.59 3.82 -6.43
N ILE A 542 -33.85 4.20 -6.68
CA ILE A 542 -34.73 3.58 -7.67
C ILE A 542 -35.14 4.64 -8.68
N THR A 543 -34.83 4.40 -9.95
CA THR A 543 -35.18 5.30 -11.06
C THR A 543 -36.00 4.52 -12.10
N PRO A 544 -37.29 4.85 -12.29
CA PRO A 544 -38.10 4.22 -13.33
C PRO A 544 -37.64 4.70 -14.71
N VAL A 545 -37.47 3.78 -15.67
CA VAL A 545 -37.11 4.11 -17.06
C VAL A 545 -38.37 4.18 -17.92
N ASN A 546 -39.18 3.12 -17.86
CA ASN A 546 -40.50 3.03 -18.47
C ASN A 546 -41.34 1.97 -17.72
N ASP A 547 -42.49 1.57 -18.26
CA ASP A 547 -43.38 0.58 -17.62
C ASP A 547 -42.73 -0.80 -17.43
N ASP A 548 -41.75 -1.16 -18.27
CA ASP A 548 -41.11 -2.47 -18.29
C ASP A 548 -39.76 -2.51 -17.55
N PHE A 549 -39.08 -1.36 -17.44
CA PHE A 549 -37.72 -1.25 -16.95
C PHE A 549 -37.60 -0.30 -15.76
N THR A 550 -36.92 -0.77 -14.73
CA THR A 550 -36.56 0.03 -13.56
C THR A 550 -35.05 -0.10 -13.30
N GLN A 551 -34.36 1.01 -13.13
CA GLN A 551 -32.98 1.03 -12.67
C GLN A 551 -32.95 1.07 -11.14
N VAL A 552 -32.10 0.25 -10.55
CA VAL A 552 -31.87 0.22 -9.11
C VAL A 552 -30.38 0.26 -8.84
N THR A 553 -29.97 1.25 -8.05
CA THR A 553 -28.61 1.35 -7.54
C THR A 553 -28.62 0.96 -6.06
N MET A 554 -27.81 -0.04 -5.71
CA MET A 554 -27.60 -0.45 -4.32
C MET A 554 -26.20 -0.04 -3.88
N THR A 555 -26.13 0.72 -2.80
CA THR A 555 -24.88 1.25 -2.26
C THR A 555 -24.58 0.59 -0.92
N PHE A 556 -23.47 -0.13 -0.84
CA PHE A 556 -22.99 -0.76 0.40
C PHE A 556 -21.77 -0.02 0.93
N GLY A 557 -21.64 0.08 2.24
CA GLY A 557 -20.43 0.58 2.87
C GLY A 557 -19.26 -0.38 2.69
N TYR A 558 -18.02 0.12 2.76
CA TYR A 558 -16.83 -0.71 2.52
C TYR A 558 -16.66 -1.85 3.53
N ALA A 559 -17.23 -1.75 4.74
CA ALA A 559 -17.14 -2.80 5.76
C ALA A 559 -18.33 -3.76 5.70
N GLU A 560 -19.29 -3.52 4.81
CA GLU A 560 -20.43 -4.38 4.62
C GLU A 560 -20.12 -5.42 3.53
N THR A 561 -20.43 -6.68 3.80
CA THR A 561 -20.46 -7.68 2.73
C THR A 561 -21.70 -7.42 1.88
N PRO A 562 -21.56 -7.09 0.58
CA PRO A 562 -22.71 -6.82 -0.27
C PRO A 562 -23.67 -8.03 -0.30
N ASN A 563 -24.91 -7.80 0.11
CA ASN A 563 -25.96 -8.82 0.09
C ASN A 563 -27.12 -8.28 -0.74
N VAL A 564 -27.15 -8.68 -2.01
CA VAL A 564 -28.19 -8.24 -2.94
C VAL A 564 -29.59 -8.67 -2.47
N PRO A 565 -29.85 -9.92 -2.03
CA PRO A 565 -31.16 -10.30 -1.49
C PRO A 565 -31.67 -9.41 -0.35
N GLN A 566 -30.79 -9.04 0.57
CA GLN A 566 -31.13 -8.15 1.68
C GLN A 566 -31.39 -6.72 1.19
N GLY A 567 -30.58 -6.22 0.26
CA GLY A 567 -30.82 -4.95 -0.41
C GLY A 567 -32.19 -4.94 -1.10
N LEU A 568 -32.56 -6.01 -1.81
CA LEU A 568 -33.88 -6.12 -2.43
C LEU A 568 -35.04 -6.11 -1.43
N ALA A 569 -34.83 -6.69 -0.25
CA ALA A 569 -35.82 -6.64 0.83
C ALA A 569 -36.03 -5.21 1.34
N ILE A 570 -34.97 -4.41 1.46
CA ILE A 570 -35.04 -2.98 1.78
C ILE A 570 -35.70 -2.21 0.62
N ALA A 571 -35.44 -2.57 -0.64
CA ALA A 571 -36.04 -1.90 -1.78
C ALA A 571 -37.58 -1.95 -1.74
N ARG A 572 -38.16 -3.00 -1.13
CA ARG A 572 -39.61 -3.15 -0.96
C ARG A 572 -40.22 -2.02 -0.13
N THR A 573 -39.52 -1.53 0.88
CA THR A 573 -40.01 -0.41 1.70
C THR A 573 -39.92 0.91 0.94
N CYS A 574 -39.05 1.01 -0.06
CA CYS A 574 -38.90 2.16 -0.98
C CYS A 574 -39.81 2.10 -2.22
N GLY A 575 -40.83 1.22 -2.24
CA GLY A 575 -41.82 1.15 -3.34
C GLY A 575 -41.60 0.02 -4.35
N TRP A 576 -40.60 -0.84 -4.16
CA TRP A 576 -40.42 -2.04 -4.98
C TRP A 576 -41.53 -3.08 -4.69
N ARG A 577 -42.29 -3.50 -5.72
CA ARG A 577 -43.45 -4.42 -5.55
C ARG A 577 -43.25 -5.88 -5.98
N SER A 578 -42.02 -6.34 -6.29
CA SER A 578 -41.80 -7.72 -6.73
C SER A 578 -41.52 -8.73 -5.60
N ASP A 579 -41.93 -9.98 -5.83
CA ASP A 579 -41.62 -11.08 -4.94
C ASP A 579 -40.23 -11.68 -5.25
N ILE A 580 -39.32 -11.74 -4.26
CA ILE A 580 -38.01 -12.38 -4.36
C ILE A 580 -38.19 -13.87 -4.71
N MET A 581 -39.31 -14.47 -4.28
CA MET A 581 -39.62 -15.87 -4.58
C MET A 581 -39.96 -16.15 -6.05
N SER A 582 -40.35 -15.13 -6.82
CA SER A 582 -40.63 -15.21 -8.26
C SER A 582 -39.62 -14.42 -9.10
N THR A 583 -38.49 -14.02 -8.51
CA THR A 583 -37.48 -13.20 -9.18
C THR A 583 -36.33 -14.07 -9.70
N SER A 584 -36.02 -13.93 -10.98
CA SER A 584 -34.90 -14.60 -11.64
C SER A 584 -33.72 -13.63 -11.80
N PHE A 585 -32.52 -14.04 -11.37
CA PHE A 585 -31.31 -13.23 -11.51
C PHE A 585 -30.55 -13.63 -12.77
N PHE A 586 -30.38 -12.68 -13.68
CA PHE A 586 -29.62 -12.87 -14.90
C PHE A 586 -28.23 -12.26 -14.75
N LEU A 587 -27.22 -13.12 -14.75
CA LEU A 587 -25.82 -12.73 -14.66
C LEU A 587 -25.13 -13.00 -16.00
N SER A 588 -24.34 -12.03 -16.46
CA SER A 588 -23.45 -12.27 -17.59
C SER A 588 -22.13 -12.82 -17.08
N ARG A 589 -21.83 -14.10 -17.36
CA ARG A 589 -20.51 -14.68 -17.10
C ARG A 589 -19.67 -14.61 -18.36
N ARG A 590 -18.56 -13.87 -18.30
CA ARG A 590 -17.64 -13.73 -19.43
C ARG A 590 -16.66 -14.89 -19.44
N SER A 591 -16.84 -15.84 -20.36
CA SER A 591 -15.84 -16.88 -20.61
C SER A 591 -14.84 -16.34 -21.64
N LEU A 592 -13.67 -15.94 -21.16
CA LEU A 592 -12.60 -15.47 -22.04
C LEU A 592 -11.94 -16.68 -22.71
N ARG A 593 -12.03 -16.72 -24.04
CA ARG A 593 -11.31 -17.67 -24.88
C ARG A 593 -10.41 -16.91 -25.84
N ARG A 594 -9.35 -17.56 -26.29
CA ARG A 594 -8.47 -16.99 -27.29
C ARG A 594 -9.14 -17.05 -28.66
N GLY A 595 -9.31 -15.91 -29.33
CA GLY A 595 -9.72 -15.86 -30.73
C GLY A 595 -8.55 -16.05 -31.70
N PRO A 596 -8.80 -16.43 -32.96
CA PRO A 596 -7.79 -16.45 -34.02
C PRO A 596 -7.24 -15.05 -34.35
N GLN A 597 -8.03 -13.99 -34.14
CA GLN A 597 -7.65 -12.57 -34.35
C GLN A 597 -7.37 -11.82 -33.02
N SER A 598 -6.64 -12.45 -32.10
CA SER A 598 -6.33 -11.84 -30.80
C SER A 598 -5.41 -10.63 -30.94
N LYS A 599 -5.83 -9.48 -30.38
CA LYS A 599 -4.98 -8.27 -30.27
C LYS A 599 -3.83 -8.44 -29.25
N LEU A 600 -3.84 -9.53 -28.47
CA LEU A 600 -2.83 -9.88 -27.48
C LEU A 600 -1.90 -11.02 -27.98
N PRO A 601 -0.58 -10.93 -27.71
CA PRO A 601 0.37 -12.03 -27.90
C PRO A 601 -0.03 -13.32 -27.15
N ARG A 602 0.49 -14.47 -27.59
CA ARG A 602 0.08 -15.80 -27.07
C ARG A 602 0.21 -15.92 -25.55
N TRP A 603 1.39 -15.59 -25.03
CA TRP A 603 1.70 -15.68 -23.61
C TRP A 603 0.89 -14.66 -22.79
N GLN A 604 0.71 -13.45 -23.32
CA GLN A 604 0.00 -12.35 -22.65
C GLN A 604 -1.50 -12.65 -22.54
N ALA A 605 -2.10 -13.24 -23.58
CA ALA A 605 -3.48 -13.70 -23.56
C ALA A 605 -3.67 -14.85 -22.55
N ALA A 606 -2.74 -15.81 -22.49
CA ALA A 606 -2.80 -16.91 -21.53
C ALA A 606 -2.73 -16.41 -20.07
N LEU A 607 -1.79 -15.49 -19.79
CA LEU A 607 -1.67 -14.84 -18.49
C LEU A 607 -2.93 -14.05 -18.13
N PHE A 608 -3.47 -13.25 -19.05
CA PHE A 608 -4.70 -12.49 -18.82
C PHE A 608 -5.90 -13.40 -18.53
N ILE A 609 -6.08 -14.49 -19.31
CA ILE A 609 -7.15 -15.47 -19.06
C ILE A 609 -6.98 -16.11 -17.69
N HIS A 610 -5.76 -16.49 -17.31
CA HIS A 610 -5.49 -17.08 -15.99
C HIS A 610 -5.83 -16.10 -14.85
N LEU A 611 -5.37 -14.84 -14.96
CA LEU A 611 -5.68 -13.79 -13.98
C LEU A 611 -7.19 -13.53 -13.88
N ALA A 612 -7.89 -13.48 -15.02
CA ALA A 612 -9.33 -13.25 -15.07
C ALA A 612 -10.14 -14.41 -14.50
N ARG A 613 -9.71 -15.66 -14.72
CA ARG A 613 -10.35 -16.86 -14.13
C ARG A 613 -10.17 -16.92 -12.62
N ASN A 614 -9.04 -16.43 -12.12
CA ASN A 614 -8.77 -16.42 -10.70
C ASN A 614 -9.38 -15.20 -9.99
N ALA A 615 -9.87 -14.18 -10.70
CA ALA A 615 -10.54 -13.05 -10.07
C ALA A 615 -11.78 -13.51 -9.28
N ALA A 616 -12.13 -12.81 -8.20
CA ALA A 616 -13.30 -13.17 -7.39
C ALA A 616 -14.59 -13.13 -8.22
N ASP A 617 -15.41 -14.20 -8.14
CA ASP A 617 -16.68 -14.33 -8.88
C ASP A 617 -17.74 -13.38 -8.29
N ALA A 618 -18.50 -12.70 -9.17
CA ALA A 618 -19.49 -11.72 -8.77
C ALA A 618 -20.68 -12.33 -8.00
N THR A 619 -21.07 -13.56 -8.36
CA THR A 619 -22.20 -14.29 -7.74
C THR A 619 -21.94 -14.56 -6.25
N ASP A 620 -20.74 -15.03 -5.92
CA ASP A 620 -20.31 -15.28 -4.54
C ASP A 620 -20.11 -13.98 -3.77
N PHE A 621 -19.56 -12.95 -4.43
CA PHE A 621 -19.33 -11.64 -3.82
C PHE A 621 -20.63 -10.91 -3.43
N PHE A 622 -21.69 -11.03 -4.24
CA PHE A 622 -22.98 -10.37 -4.00
C PHE A 622 -24.02 -11.25 -3.27
N GLN A 623 -23.63 -12.48 -2.88
CA GLN A 623 -24.46 -13.46 -2.18
C GLN A 623 -25.80 -13.77 -2.88
N ILE A 624 -25.76 -13.91 -4.21
CA ILE A 624 -26.97 -14.16 -4.99
C ILE A 624 -27.39 -15.63 -4.84
N PRO A 625 -28.69 -15.95 -4.61
CA PRO A 625 -29.13 -17.33 -4.42
C PRO A 625 -28.85 -18.21 -5.65
N THR A 626 -28.05 -19.26 -5.46
CA THR A 626 -27.62 -20.17 -6.54
C THR A 626 -28.79 -20.88 -7.23
N GLY A 627 -29.87 -21.18 -6.51
CA GLY A 627 -31.07 -21.82 -7.05
C GLY A 627 -31.96 -20.92 -7.93
N ARG A 628 -31.67 -19.62 -8.05
CA ARG A 628 -32.44 -18.65 -8.88
C ARG A 628 -31.59 -17.82 -9.82
N THR A 629 -30.35 -18.25 -10.01
CA THR A 629 -29.39 -17.55 -10.85
C THR A 629 -29.32 -18.24 -12.21
N LEU A 630 -29.54 -17.46 -13.26
CA LEU A 630 -29.32 -17.88 -14.64
C LEU A 630 -28.08 -17.16 -15.17
N GLU A 631 -26.99 -17.91 -15.31
CA GLU A 631 -25.75 -17.39 -15.89
C GLU A 631 -25.80 -17.50 -17.41
N VAL A 632 -25.92 -16.36 -18.09
CA VAL A 632 -25.80 -16.30 -19.54
C VAL A 632 -24.31 -16.17 -19.87
N GLY A 633 -23.70 -17.32 -20.19
CA GLY A 633 -22.32 -17.40 -20.61
C GLY A 633 -22.10 -16.73 -21.96
N VAL A 634 -21.24 -15.72 -22.01
CA VAL A 634 -20.81 -15.09 -23.26
C VAL A 634 -19.35 -15.47 -23.50
N GLN A 635 -19.08 -16.15 -24.61
CA GLN A 635 -17.71 -16.35 -25.06
C GLN A 635 -17.22 -15.06 -25.71
N VAL A 636 -16.22 -14.43 -25.09
CA VAL A 636 -15.58 -13.25 -25.64
C VAL A 636 -14.22 -13.68 -26.19
N PRO A 637 -14.05 -13.80 -27.52
CA PRO A 637 -12.76 -14.09 -28.11
C PRO A 637 -11.83 -12.89 -27.91
N LEU A 638 -10.69 -13.09 -27.23
CA LEU A 638 -9.61 -12.09 -27.12
C LEU A 638 -9.00 -11.75 -28.46
#